data_AF-A0A8T5RT27-F1
#
_entry.id   AF-A0A8T5RT27-F1
#
_cell.length_a   1.000
_cell.length_b   1.000
_cell.length_c   1.000
_cell.angle_alpha   90.00
_cell.angle_beta   90.00
_cell.angle_gamma   90.00
#
_symmetry.space_group_name_H-M   'P 1'
#
loop_
_entity.id
_entity.type
_entity.pdbx_description
1 polymer ?
#
loop_
_entity_poly.entity_id
_entity_poly.type
_entity_poly.pdbx_seq_one_letter_code
_entity_poly.pdbx_strand_id
1 'polypeptide(L)'
;MMKKSYKTKRFSYFIIITFALLTNFFIVSFFITQKVFDYNQNNEKNGIYDLAPKSQGVIQESHTVEWLDNPTFSPPIDPWYNTTQGDASDVNFSTSQDQANYIINGEKLTKEVILNSTTQSEWRAFNRTELVILPNLGYGDGDGCYLGHDWNEDSGGQPYNTPRMHWRINVSMPDMSDYIITSASFNAVINATVNQDIDTPGDTQARWDPDRPLDQWVIYDYAQFYVEISDLDINELNTYRIAFNQTRTLGNDGPPTTNYEMEGNIDIKTIQAIIDAINNVLAVDPGHNNFTIVLGISMYCEDNYGGNDRDQWEDLRFKSLNLTLTYEKKIDQNTEASWNQEGNTISGSNIDIINATLNFKYKIDKNWTISSPNSEFRVYINNRVHTETVKLSNANTSFQDIKVGGFDVTSLILKDINISLSIQVYIADTFALNQTFMLSIDNASLLITYRESIIESETKLDLFLEGLNKTLEKSIEVTMNNQVNITAIYKDQANIFIQNASVQLGGLGAPKNLTENISLEHYNITIHTSNLQIGNNFLTIFASKKYYESIEILINIKVLERETDLQLFLDSNNKTLDKSIQMIYGNSGNITVTYKDKELEPNIHITGAVVNLTGLGSPENLIEVPILEHYTFIINTADLGLGNTFLTIDAQKENYTSQSIRFKIEVLERNSYIDKVFLNQTESFGIEIPWNETLNIATTYNDSATDIFIDNALVQLTGIGISENFTENNPFNYSLNFNSQNLELGVNFLTISAQKENYTLASRIITITVLERTTYFDIYINNS
;
A
#
# COMPACT_ATOMS: atom_id res chain seq x y z
N MET A 1 -13.04 84.13 42.61
CA MET A 1 -11.62 83.95 42.22
C MET A 1 -11.59 82.93 41.08
N MET A 2 -10.92 83.31 39.98
CA MET A 2 -10.47 82.57 38.76
C MET A 2 -10.55 81.02 38.72
N LYS A 3 -10.57 80.27 37.60
CA LYS A 3 -10.72 80.45 36.13
C LYS A 3 -10.43 79.06 35.49
N LYS A 4 -11.22 78.66 34.47
CA LYS A 4 -10.94 77.80 33.28
C LYS A 4 -10.37 76.35 33.38
N SER A 5 -11.19 75.41 32.89
CA SER A 5 -11.05 74.56 31.67
C SER A 5 -9.66 74.32 31.04
N TYR A 6 -9.33 73.05 30.72
CA TYR A 6 -8.98 72.60 29.35
C TYR A 6 -8.86 71.06 29.13
N LYS A 7 -9.57 70.60 28.07
CA LYS A 7 -9.17 69.63 27.00
C LYS A 7 -9.09 68.10 27.25
N THR A 8 -10.23 67.43 27.02
CA THR A 8 -10.38 66.07 26.47
C THR A 8 -10.39 66.11 24.93
N LYS A 9 -9.21 66.03 24.28
CA LYS A 9 -9.12 65.95 22.80
C LYS A 9 -8.13 64.93 22.25
N ARG A 10 -7.47 64.11 23.08
CA ARG A 10 -6.45 63.15 22.61
C ARG A 10 -6.89 61.67 22.61
N PHE A 11 -7.97 61.31 23.31
CA PHE A 11 -8.43 59.91 23.35
C PHE A 11 -9.35 59.54 22.16
N SER A 12 -10.12 60.50 21.63
CA SER A 12 -11.01 60.25 20.48
C SER A 12 -10.27 60.13 19.14
N TYR A 13 -9.11 60.77 18.98
CA TYR A 13 -8.34 60.65 17.72
C TYR A 13 -7.66 59.29 17.57
N PHE A 14 -7.29 58.62 18.67
CA PHE A 14 -6.68 57.29 18.60
C PHE A 14 -7.73 56.23 18.18
N ILE A 15 -8.96 56.30 18.71
CA ILE A 15 -10.05 55.39 18.34
C ILE A 15 -10.48 55.58 16.88
N ILE A 16 -10.56 56.82 16.38
CA ILE A 16 -10.96 57.10 15.00
C ILE A 16 -9.89 56.64 13.99
N ILE A 17 -8.59 56.79 14.30
CA ILE A 17 -7.51 56.35 13.42
C ILE A 17 -7.42 54.81 13.41
N THR A 18 -7.64 54.15 14.54
CA THR A 18 -7.65 52.68 14.62
C THR A 18 -8.87 52.09 13.89
N PHE A 19 -10.03 52.73 13.98
CA PHE A 19 -11.25 52.34 13.25
C PHE A 19 -11.13 52.58 11.74
N ALA A 20 -10.49 53.67 11.31
CA ALA A 20 -10.25 53.97 9.89
C ALA A 20 -9.18 53.07 9.24
N LEU A 21 -8.21 52.57 10.00
CA LEU A 21 -7.23 51.60 9.52
C LEU A 21 -7.82 50.19 9.44
N LEU A 22 -8.69 49.80 10.39
CA LEU A 22 -9.41 48.52 10.34
C LEU A 22 -10.46 48.47 9.22
N THR A 23 -11.19 49.56 8.96
CA THR A 23 -12.15 49.60 7.83
C THR A 23 -11.45 49.62 6.47
N ASN A 24 -10.29 50.28 6.32
CA ASN A 24 -9.52 50.21 5.08
C ASN A 24 -8.89 48.81 4.85
N PHE A 25 -8.52 48.09 5.91
CA PHE A 25 -8.03 46.71 5.77
C PHE A 25 -9.16 45.78 5.27
N PHE A 26 -10.39 45.95 5.78
CA PHE A 26 -11.57 45.19 5.32
C PHE A 26 -12.04 45.55 3.90
N ILE A 27 -11.99 46.83 3.52
CA ILE A 27 -12.40 47.29 2.19
C ILE A 27 -11.41 46.82 1.11
N VAL A 28 -10.09 46.82 1.39
CA VAL A 28 -9.09 46.30 0.45
C VAL A 28 -9.17 44.78 0.31
N SER A 29 -9.46 44.03 1.39
CA SER A 29 -9.72 42.58 1.27
C SER A 29 -11.00 42.26 0.50
N PHE A 30 -12.06 43.08 0.61
CA PHE A 30 -13.32 42.87 -0.12
C PHE A 30 -13.18 43.16 -1.63
N PHE A 31 -12.40 44.17 -2.01
CA PHE A 31 -12.14 44.50 -3.42
C PHE A 31 -11.08 43.60 -4.09
N ILE A 32 -10.15 43.01 -3.33
CA ILE A 32 -9.19 42.03 -3.89
C ILE A 32 -9.88 40.68 -4.15
N THR A 33 -10.89 40.28 -3.36
CA THR A 33 -11.68 39.06 -3.65
C THR A 33 -12.67 39.24 -4.80
N GLN A 34 -13.23 40.43 -5.03
CA GLN A 34 -14.12 40.63 -6.18
C GLN A 34 -13.38 40.75 -7.52
N LYS A 35 -12.17 41.30 -7.56
CA LYS A 35 -11.40 41.39 -8.82
C LYS A 35 -10.77 40.07 -9.31
N VAL A 36 -10.89 38.99 -8.53
CA VAL A 36 -10.46 37.64 -8.95
C VAL A 36 -11.64 36.81 -9.51
N PHE A 37 -12.89 37.30 -9.42
CA PHE A 37 -14.07 36.55 -9.84
C PHE A 37 -15.08 37.31 -10.73
N ASP A 38 -14.69 38.43 -11.35
CA ASP A 38 -15.42 38.95 -12.51
C ASP A 38 -15.02 38.15 -13.77
N TYR A 39 -15.51 36.91 -13.86
CA TYR A 39 -15.55 36.18 -15.11
C TYR A 39 -16.69 36.77 -15.95
N ASN A 40 -16.30 37.53 -16.97
CA ASN A 40 -17.15 38.13 -18.00
C ASN A 40 -18.30 37.22 -18.43
N GLN A 41 -19.53 37.58 -18.05
CA GLN A 41 -20.76 36.94 -18.50
C GLN A 41 -21.24 37.47 -19.87
N ASN A 42 -20.30 37.68 -20.80
CA ASN A 42 -20.57 38.08 -22.19
C ASN A 42 -19.48 37.51 -23.11
N ASN A 43 -19.54 36.21 -23.37
CA ASN A 43 -18.89 35.57 -24.51
C ASN A 43 -19.68 34.31 -24.87
N GLU A 44 -20.83 34.50 -25.49
CA GLU A 44 -21.34 33.48 -26.40
C GLU A 44 -20.43 33.45 -27.64
N LYS A 45 -19.98 32.24 -27.97
CA LYS A 45 -19.22 31.79 -29.15
C LYS A 45 -17.70 31.67 -29.01
N ASN A 46 -17.30 30.40 -29.12
CA ASN A 46 -15.99 29.84 -29.45
C ASN A 46 -14.95 29.81 -28.32
N GLY A 47 -14.80 28.61 -27.77
CA GLY A 47 -13.65 28.21 -26.97
C GLY A 47 -13.75 26.74 -26.64
N ILE A 48 -13.22 25.88 -27.52
CA ILE A 48 -12.78 24.54 -27.15
C ILE A 48 -11.67 24.79 -26.12
N TYR A 49 -12.01 24.73 -24.84
CA TYR A 49 -11.02 24.67 -23.78
C TYR A 49 -10.53 23.23 -23.73
N ASP A 50 -9.31 23.01 -24.22
CA ASP A 50 -8.51 21.86 -23.81
C ASP A 50 -8.38 21.93 -22.29
N LEU A 51 -9.26 21.21 -21.60
CA LEU A 51 -9.02 20.77 -20.23
C LEU A 51 -7.72 19.96 -20.29
N ALA A 52 -6.68 20.45 -19.62
CA ALA A 52 -5.50 19.63 -19.37
C ALA A 52 -5.99 18.26 -18.87
N PRO A 53 -5.55 17.13 -19.47
CA PRO A 53 -5.97 15.82 -19.01
C PRO A 53 -5.65 15.72 -17.53
N LYS A 54 -6.67 15.45 -16.72
CA LYS A 54 -6.47 15.17 -15.29
C LYS A 54 -5.48 14.01 -15.22
N SER A 55 -4.40 14.16 -14.45
CA SER A 55 -3.41 13.10 -14.35
C SER A 55 -4.08 11.88 -13.72
N GLN A 56 -4.29 10.83 -14.51
CA GLN A 56 -4.78 9.55 -14.03
C GLN A 56 -3.89 9.07 -12.88
N GLY A 57 -4.51 8.59 -11.80
CA GLY A 57 -3.78 7.93 -10.72
C GLY A 57 -3.17 6.62 -11.20
N VAL A 58 -2.07 6.22 -10.56
CA VAL A 58 -1.50 4.88 -10.72
C VAL A 58 -1.74 4.10 -9.43
N ILE A 59 -2.52 3.03 -9.53
CA ILE A 59 -2.73 2.07 -8.44
C ILE A 59 -1.59 1.07 -8.46
N GLN A 60 -1.05 0.74 -7.29
CA GLN A 60 -0.01 -0.27 -7.16
C GLN A 60 -0.53 -1.46 -6.37
N GLU A 61 -0.50 -2.65 -6.98
CA GLU A 61 -0.86 -3.90 -6.32
C GLU A 61 0.40 -4.75 -6.09
N SER A 62 0.49 -5.39 -4.93
CA SER A 62 1.63 -6.24 -4.58
C SER A 62 1.19 -7.69 -4.57
N HIS A 63 1.96 -8.53 -5.26
CA HIS A 63 1.75 -9.98 -5.33
C HIS A 63 2.96 -10.69 -4.74
N THR A 64 2.75 -11.83 -4.09
CA THR A 64 3.82 -12.76 -3.68
C THR A 64 3.38 -14.16 -4.04
N VAL A 65 4.16 -14.84 -4.86
CA VAL A 65 3.77 -16.10 -5.51
C VAL A 65 4.90 -17.11 -5.36
N GLU A 66 4.55 -18.35 -5.05
CA GLU A 66 5.46 -19.50 -5.20
C GLU A 66 5.61 -19.79 -6.69
N TRP A 67 6.84 -19.68 -7.18
CA TRP A 67 7.11 -19.75 -8.61
C TRP A 67 7.43 -21.16 -9.11
N LEU A 68 7.80 -22.07 -8.20
CA LEU A 68 8.10 -23.46 -8.54
C LEU A 68 6.88 -24.34 -8.35
N ASP A 69 6.64 -25.20 -9.32
CA ASP A 69 5.73 -26.32 -9.20
C ASP A 69 6.42 -27.49 -8.49
N ASN A 70 5.63 -28.24 -7.72
CA ASN A 70 6.11 -29.41 -6.97
C ASN A 70 7.39 -29.15 -6.14
N PRO A 71 7.40 -28.15 -5.22
CA PRO A 71 8.57 -27.77 -4.43
C PRO A 71 9.06 -28.89 -3.49
N THR A 72 8.18 -29.84 -3.16
CA THR A 72 8.47 -30.99 -2.29
C THR A 72 8.97 -32.22 -3.04
N PHE A 73 9.11 -32.16 -4.37
CA PHE A 73 9.52 -33.30 -5.20
C PHE A 73 8.64 -34.55 -5.01
N SER A 74 7.35 -34.37 -4.73
CA SER A 74 6.41 -35.48 -4.54
C SER A 74 6.19 -36.23 -5.87
N PRO A 75 6.18 -37.57 -5.92
CA PRO A 75 6.03 -38.30 -7.18
C PRO A 75 4.64 -38.13 -7.83
N PRO A 76 4.55 -37.95 -9.17
CA PRO A 76 5.66 -37.78 -10.12
C PRO A 76 6.35 -36.42 -9.96
N ILE A 77 7.68 -36.40 -10.07
CA ILE A 77 8.51 -35.20 -9.82
C ILE A 77 8.39 -34.11 -10.88
N ASP A 78 7.56 -34.31 -11.89
CA ASP A 78 7.24 -33.31 -12.91
C ASP A 78 6.85 -31.97 -12.24
N PRO A 79 7.31 -30.81 -12.74
CA PRO A 79 8.08 -30.57 -13.98
C PRO A 79 9.61 -30.56 -13.81
N TRP A 80 10.16 -31.12 -12.74
CA TRP A 80 11.61 -31.15 -12.55
C TRP A 80 12.32 -32.12 -13.51
N TYR A 81 13.44 -31.70 -14.07
CA TYR A 81 14.29 -32.51 -14.93
C TYR A 81 15.77 -32.36 -14.57
N ASN A 82 16.59 -33.35 -14.92
CA ASN A 82 18.02 -33.34 -14.59
C ASN A 82 18.90 -33.12 -15.83
N THR A 83 20.10 -32.59 -15.59
CA THR A 83 21.15 -32.40 -16.60
C THR A 83 22.51 -32.70 -16.00
N THR A 84 23.43 -33.16 -16.85
CA THR A 84 24.83 -33.45 -16.48
C THR A 84 25.78 -32.72 -17.43
N GLN A 85 26.89 -32.18 -16.91
CA GLN A 85 28.03 -31.71 -17.68
C GLN A 85 29.33 -32.30 -17.10
N GLY A 86 30.40 -32.35 -17.91
CA GLY A 86 31.64 -33.05 -17.52
C GLY A 86 31.53 -34.56 -17.76
N ASP A 87 32.05 -35.37 -16.84
CA ASP A 87 32.00 -36.82 -16.95
C ASP A 87 30.65 -37.36 -16.42
N ALA A 88 29.81 -37.86 -17.33
CA ALA A 88 28.50 -38.37 -16.96
C ALA A 88 28.54 -39.76 -16.29
N SER A 89 29.68 -40.46 -16.30
CA SER A 89 29.84 -41.73 -15.59
C SER A 89 29.99 -41.54 -14.08
N ASP A 90 30.45 -40.38 -13.64
CA ASP A 90 30.68 -40.02 -12.24
C ASP A 90 29.40 -39.78 -11.45
N VAL A 91 28.32 -39.40 -12.14
CA VAL A 91 27.09 -38.93 -11.50
C VAL A 91 25.85 -39.59 -12.07
N ASN A 92 24.84 -39.76 -11.24
CA ASN A 92 23.54 -40.25 -11.62
C ASN A 92 22.45 -39.56 -10.79
N PHE A 93 21.19 -39.75 -11.17
CA PHE A 93 20.05 -39.17 -10.49
C PHE A 93 19.08 -40.26 -10.03
N SER A 94 18.42 -40.00 -8.92
CA SER A 94 17.26 -40.78 -8.50
C SER A 94 16.28 -39.88 -7.78
N THR A 95 15.10 -40.41 -7.49
CA THR A 95 14.11 -39.74 -6.66
C THR A 95 13.72 -40.67 -5.53
N SER A 96 13.33 -40.09 -4.40
CA SER A 96 12.71 -40.82 -3.31
C SER A 96 11.47 -40.06 -2.86
N GLN A 97 10.68 -40.62 -1.94
CA GLN A 97 9.49 -39.92 -1.47
C GLN A 97 9.89 -38.54 -0.91
N ASP A 98 9.34 -37.50 -1.54
CA ASP A 98 9.52 -36.10 -1.22
C ASP A 98 11.00 -35.62 -1.24
N GLN A 99 11.81 -36.13 -2.18
CA GLN A 99 13.17 -35.61 -2.41
C GLN A 99 13.75 -35.98 -3.78
N ALA A 100 14.59 -35.10 -4.31
CA ALA A 100 15.43 -35.32 -5.49
C ALA A 100 16.87 -35.66 -5.07
N ASN A 101 17.51 -36.63 -5.72
CA ASN A 101 18.84 -37.11 -5.35
C ASN A 101 19.87 -36.91 -6.47
N TYR A 102 21.09 -36.55 -6.06
CA TYR A 102 22.32 -36.65 -6.83
C TYR A 102 23.11 -37.83 -6.29
N ILE A 103 23.57 -38.70 -7.17
CA ILE A 103 24.35 -39.89 -6.84
C ILE A 103 25.74 -39.67 -7.39
N ILE A 104 26.77 -39.60 -6.54
CA ILE A 104 28.17 -39.58 -6.97
C ILE A 104 28.65 -41.03 -6.93
N ASN A 105 28.88 -41.61 -8.09
CA ASN A 105 29.15 -43.04 -8.27
C ASN A 105 30.56 -43.37 -7.79
N GLY A 106 30.67 -44.12 -6.70
CA GLY A 106 31.96 -44.55 -6.17
C GLY A 106 32.00 -46.06 -5.99
N GLU A 107 33.16 -46.65 -6.18
CA GLU A 107 33.36 -48.08 -6.06
C GLU A 107 34.83 -48.41 -5.76
N LYS A 108 35.04 -49.60 -5.21
CA LYS A 108 36.35 -50.13 -4.88
C LYS A 108 36.46 -51.55 -5.40
N LEU A 109 37.46 -51.78 -6.23
CA LEU A 109 37.69 -53.06 -6.89
C LEU A 109 39.09 -53.58 -6.57
N THR A 110 39.30 -54.86 -6.84
CA THR A 110 40.59 -55.52 -6.64
C THR A 110 40.84 -56.49 -7.78
N LYS A 111 42.07 -56.47 -8.31
CA LYS A 111 42.54 -57.39 -9.34
C LYS A 111 43.70 -58.19 -8.79
N GLU A 112 43.58 -59.52 -8.87
CA GLU A 112 44.64 -60.44 -8.47
C GLU A 112 45.15 -61.20 -9.70
N VAL A 113 46.47 -61.36 -9.81
CA VAL A 113 47.14 -62.15 -10.84
C VAL A 113 48.06 -63.13 -10.13
N ILE A 114 47.80 -64.42 -10.30
CA ILE A 114 48.46 -65.49 -9.57
C ILE A 114 49.19 -66.43 -10.53
N LEU A 115 50.40 -66.84 -10.19
CA LEU A 115 51.02 -68.06 -10.68
C LEU A 115 51.05 -69.08 -9.53
N ASN A 116 50.43 -70.23 -9.74
CA ASN A 116 50.50 -71.41 -8.87
C ASN A 116 50.13 -72.67 -9.69
N SER A 117 50.03 -73.83 -9.02
CA SER A 117 49.66 -75.11 -9.64
C SER A 117 48.32 -75.12 -10.39
N THR A 118 47.42 -74.16 -10.12
CA THR A 118 46.10 -74.06 -10.75
C THR A 118 46.07 -73.07 -11.92
N THR A 119 46.83 -71.98 -11.85
CA THR A 119 46.84 -70.93 -12.89
C THR A 119 48.01 -71.03 -13.86
N GLN A 120 48.98 -71.92 -13.62
CA GLN A 120 50.17 -72.06 -14.46
C GLN A 120 49.84 -72.24 -15.95
N SER A 121 48.80 -73.01 -16.30
CA SER A 121 48.41 -73.23 -17.69
C SER A 121 47.97 -71.97 -18.44
N GLU A 122 47.67 -70.87 -17.73
CA GLU A 122 47.32 -69.58 -18.32
C GLU A 122 48.55 -68.81 -18.82
N TRP A 123 49.74 -69.13 -18.27
CA TRP A 123 51.00 -68.51 -18.63
C TRP A 123 51.58 -69.15 -19.88
N ARG A 124 51.73 -68.34 -20.95
CA ARG A 124 52.17 -68.84 -22.26
C ARG A 124 53.65 -68.59 -22.46
N ALA A 125 54.41 -69.64 -22.69
CA ALA A 125 55.79 -69.54 -23.12
C ALA A 125 55.87 -68.83 -24.48
N PHE A 126 56.84 -67.94 -24.65
CA PHE A 126 57.10 -67.26 -25.92
C PHE A 126 58.57 -66.88 -26.03
N ASN A 127 59.02 -66.67 -27.27
CA ASN A 127 60.33 -66.11 -27.56
C ASN A 127 60.18 -64.64 -27.96
N ARG A 128 60.89 -63.73 -27.28
CA ARG A 128 60.82 -62.28 -27.55
C ARG A 128 61.51 -61.89 -28.86
N THR A 129 62.54 -62.64 -29.31
CA THR A 129 63.24 -62.39 -30.57
C THR A 129 63.78 -63.68 -31.18
N GLU A 130 63.79 -63.78 -32.50
CA GLU A 130 64.36 -64.94 -33.22
C GLU A 130 65.89 -65.07 -33.05
N LEU A 131 66.55 -64.04 -32.53
CA LEU A 131 68.00 -64.00 -32.31
C LEU A 131 68.45 -64.62 -30.97
N VAL A 132 67.52 -65.18 -30.19
CA VAL A 132 67.78 -65.78 -28.88
C VAL A 132 67.97 -67.29 -28.98
N ILE A 133 68.98 -67.81 -28.27
CA ILE A 133 69.16 -69.24 -28.04
C ILE A 133 68.03 -69.72 -27.11
N LEU A 134 67.27 -70.73 -27.55
CA LEU A 134 66.23 -71.34 -26.72
C LEU A 134 66.84 -72.44 -25.85
N PRO A 135 66.41 -72.58 -24.58
CA PRO A 135 66.82 -73.69 -23.73
C PRO A 135 66.33 -75.05 -24.27
N ASN A 136 66.91 -76.16 -23.79
CA ASN A 136 66.50 -77.51 -24.23
C ASN A 136 65.06 -77.82 -23.80
N LEU A 137 64.66 -77.32 -22.63
CA LEU A 137 63.34 -77.42 -22.05
C LEU A 137 62.85 -76.03 -21.66
N GLY A 138 61.59 -75.71 -21.95
CA GLY A 138 61.00 -74.40 -21.66
C GLY A 138 59.49 -74.49 -21.67
N TYR A 139 58.94 -75.13 -20.65
CA TYR A 139 57.52 -75.42 -20.52
C TYR A 139 57.01 -74.87 -19.19
N GLY A 140 55.75 -75.12 -18.85
CA GLY A 140 55.33 -75.03 -17.46
C GLY A 140 54.59 -76.29 -17.06
N ASP A 141 54.65 -76.61 -15.78
CA ASP A 141 54.11 -77.81 -15.17
C ASP A 141 53.29 -77.46 -13.91
N GLY A 142 52.80 -78.48 -13.19
CA GLY A 142 52.03 -78.28 -11.96
C GLY A 142 52.79 -77.54 -10.85
N ASP A 143 54.09 -77.32 -10.99
CA ASP A 143 54.99 -76.72 -10.01
C ASP A 143 55.55 -75.36 -10.49
N GLY A 144 55.08 -74.82 -11.63
CA GLY A 144 55.39 -73.46 -12.08
C GLY A 144 55.80 -73.31 -13.55
N CYS A 145 56.33 -72.14 -13.89
CA CYS A 145 56.96 -71.88 -15.20
C CYS A 145 58.45 -72.21 -15.09
N TYR A 146 58.96 -73.19 -15.85
CA TYR A 146 60.32 -73.69 -15.70
C TYR A 146 61.07 -73.85 -17.04
N LEU A 147 62.39 -73.71 -16.99
CA LEU A 147 63.27 -74.11 -18.06
C LEU A 147 64.38 -75.02 -17.54
N GLY A 148 64.96 -75.77 -18.46
CA GLY A 148 66.17 -76.56 -18.23
C GLY A 148 67.04 -76.50 -19.49
N HIS A 149 68.35 -76.44 -19.30
CA HIS A 149 69.29 -76.31 -20.40
C HIS A 149 70.58 -77.06 -20.09
N ASP A 150 71.13 -77.68 -21.12
CA ASP A 150 72.39 -78.38 -21.08
C ASP A 150 73.26 -77.82 -22.18
N TRP A 151 74.33 -77.15 -21.78
CA TRP A 151 75.31 -76.62 -22.70
C TRP A 151 76.53 -77.52 -22.72
N ASN A 152 76.87 -78.07 -23.88
CA ASN A 152 78.05 -78.91 -24.04
C ASN A 152 79.00 -78.29 -25.07
N GLU A 153 80.19 -77.90 -24.61
CA GLU A 153 81.16 -77.15 -25.39
C GLU A 153 81.91 -77.99 -26.45
N ASP A 154 81.83 -79.33 -26.39
CA ASP A 154 82.52 -80.23 -27.33
C ASP A 154 82.02 -80.08 -28.79
N SER A 155 80.90 -79.37 -28.99
CA SER A 155 80.23 -79.21 -30.29
C SER A 155 80.62 -77.93 -31.06
N GLY A 156 81.65 -77.21 -30.61
CA GLY A 156 82.21 -76.04 -31.30
C GLY A 156 81.75 -74.73 -30.69
N GLY A 157 82.57 -74.21 -29.76
CA GLY A 157 82.34 -72.98 -28.98
C GLY A 157 81.72 -71.84 -29.80
N GLN A 158 80.50 -71.48 -29.41
CA GLN A 158 79.81 -70.30 -29.93
C GLN A 158 80.02 -69.15 -28.94
N PRO A 159 80.45 -67.95 -29.38
CA PRO A 159 80.39 -66.78 -28.52
C PRO A 159 78.92 -66.44 -28.23
N TYR A 160 78.61 -66.04 -26.98
CA TYR A 160 77.30 -65.61 -26.46
C TYR A 160 76.30 -66.72 -26.05
N ASN A 161 76.71 -67.64 -25.16
CA ASN A 161 75.82 -68.62 -24.54
C ASN A 161 74.84 -67.96 -23.55
N THR A 162 73.74 -67.39 -24.08
CA THR A 162 72.73 -66.68 -23.26
C THR A 162 71.29 -67.16 -23.45
N PRO A 163 71.03 -68.46 -23.26
CA PRO A 163 69.72 -69.04 -23.44
C PRO A 163 68.70 -68.40 -22.50
N ARG A 164 67.53 -68.08 -23.04
CA ARG A 164 66.47 -67.44 -22.27
C ARG A 164 65.09 -67.88 -22.72
N MET A 165 64.16 -67.88 -21.77
CA MET A 165 62.75 -68.17 -22.02
C MET A 165 61.90 -67.15 -21.29
N HIS A 166 60.77 -66.82 -21.90
CA HIS A 166 59.78 -65.92 -21.32
C HIS A 166 58.42 -66.60 -21.24
N TRP A 167 57.66 -66.26 -20.21
CA TRP A 167 56.24 -66.59 -20.09
C TRP A 167 55.45 -65.32 -19.92
N ARG A 168 54.27 -65.26 -20.53
CA ARG A 168 53.39 -64.10 -20.40
C ARG A 168 51.99 -64.47 -19.97
N ILE A 169 51.35 -63.53 -19.28
CA ILE A 169 49.91 -63.51 -19.08
C ILE A 169 49.39 -62.11 -19.39
N ASN A 170 48.30 -62.04 -20.15
CA ASN A 170 47.61 -60.79 -20.40
C ASN A 170 46.60 -60.57 -19.28
N VAL A 171 46.65 -59.39 -18.67
CA VAL A 171 45.79 -58.98 -17.57
C VAL A 171 44.78 -57.99 -18.12
N SER A 172 43.50 -58.31 -17.95
CA SER A 172 42.39 -57.42 -18.31
C SER A 172 41.69 -56.90 -17.06
N MET A 173 41.38 -55.61 -17.06
CA MET A 173 40.73 -54.83 -16.00
C MET A 173 39.53 -54.06 -16.61
N PRO A 174 38.71 -53.36 -15.80
CA PRO A 174 37.85 -52.30 -16.32
C PRO A 174 38.67 -51.20 -17.01
N ASP A 175 38.02 -50.28 -17.73
CA ASP A 175 38.68 -49.08 -18.27
C ASP A 175 39.31 -48.27 -17.13
N MET A 176 40.64 -48.34 -16.99
CA MET A 176 41.35 -47.71 -15.87
C MET A 176 41.51 -46.21 -16.04
N SER A 177 41.08 -45.60 -17.14
CA SER A 177 40.98 -44.14 -17.22
C SER A 177 39.93 -43.58 -16.24
N ASP A 178 38.99 -44.43 -15.84
CA ASP A 178 37.94 -44.17 -14.85
C ASP A 178 38.33 -44.55 -13.42
N TYR A 179 39.56 -45.02 -13.16
CA TYR A 179 39.98 -45.48 -11.84
C TYR A 179 41.36 -44.97 -11.44
N ILE A 180 41.62 -44.97 -10.14
CA ILE A 180 42.93 -44.71 -9.57
C ILE A 180 43.38 -45.96 -8.82
N ILE A 181 44.58 -46.48 -9.14
CA ILE A 181 45.22 -47.52 -8.33
C ILE A 181 45.64 -46.91 -7.00
N THR A 182 45.01 -47.34 -5.91
CA THR A 182 45.24 -46.80 -4.56
C THR A 182 46.27 -47.62 -3.78
N SER A 183 46.45 -48.90 -4.12
CA SER A 183 47.53 -49.74 -3.56
C SER A 183 47.87 -50.94 -4.44
N ALA A 184 49.09 -51.45 -4.30
CA ALA A 184 49.52 -52.70 -4.90
C ALA A 184 50.31 -53.55 -3.89
N SER A 185 50.31 -54.86 -4.06
CA SER A 185 51.20 -55.80 -3.37
C SER A 185 51.72 -56.83 -4.36
N PHE A 186 52.99 -57.21 -4.21
CA PHE A 186 53.66 -58.12 -5.13
C PHE A 186 54.58 -59.08 -4.37
N ASN A 187 54.50 -60.36 -4.71
CA ASN A 187 55.42 -61.39 -4.22
C ASN A 187 55.66 -62.42 -5.33
N ALA A 188 56.89 -62.89 -5.50
CA ALA A 188 57.17 -64.03 -6.38
C ALA A 188 58.31 -64.88 -5.81
N VAL A 189 58.16 -66.20 -5.93
CA VAL A 189 59.10 -67.20 -5.44
C VAL A 189 59.73 -67.90 -6.63
N ILE A 190 61.06 -67.92 -6.64
CA ILE A 190 61.86 -68.64 -7.62
C ILE A 190 62.50 -69.86 -6.97
N ASN A 191 62.75 -70.89 -7.76
CA ASN A 191 63.55 -72.04 -7.40
C ASN A 191 64.48 -72.37 -8.56
N ALA A 192 65.72 -72.74 -8.26
CA ALA A 192 66.67 -73.19 -9.26
C ALA A 192 67.47 -74.38 -8.76
N THR A 193 67.59 -75.40 -9.60
CA THR A 193 68.43 -76.58 -9.40
C THR A 193 69.44 -76.66 -10.54
N VAL A 194 70.72 -76.79 -10.20
CA VAL A 194 71.81 -76.92 -11.17
C VAL A 194 72.73 -78.08 -10.82
N ASN A 195 73.47 -78.55 -11.82
CA ASN A 195 74.59 -79.46 -11.59
C ASN A 195 75.78 -78.70 -10.99
N GLN A 196 76.73 -79.44 -10.45
CA GLN A 196 77.97 -78.96 -9.83
C GLN A 196 78.99 -78.37 -10.82
N ASP A 197 78.77 -78.53 -12.12
CA ASP A 197 79.66 -78.06 -13.17
C ASP A 197 79.22 -76.66 -13.65
N ILE A 198 78.45 -75.90 -12.84
CA ILE A 198 78.14 -74.49 -13.09
C ILE A 198 79.19 -73.63 -12.41
N ASP A 199 79.87 -72.80 -13.19
CA ASP A 199 81.05 -72.07 -12.77
C ASP A 199 80.72 -70.77 -12.05
N THR A 200 80.98 -70.69 -10.74
CA THR A 200 80.57 -69.58 -9.89
C THR A 200 81.71 -68.95 -9.07
N PRO A 201 81.54 -67.70 -8.60
CA PRO A 201 82.46 -67.08 -7.65
C PRO A 201 82.76 -67.96 -6.45
N GLY A 202 84.01 -68.41 -6.34
CA GLY A 202 84.50 -69.23 -5.23
C GLY A 202 84.94 -70.63 -5.63
N ASP A 203 84.66 -71.06 -6.86
CA ASP A 203 85.15 -72.34 -7.38
C ASP A 203 86.66 -72.25 -7.65
N THR A 204 87.40 -73.32 -7.31
CA THR A 204 88.88 -73.28 -7.27
C THR A 204 89.57 -74.34 -8.12
N GLN A 205 88.87 -75.41 -8.52
CA GLN A 205 89.45 -76.53 -9.26
C GLN A 205 88.43 -77.10 -10.24
N ALA A 206 88.89 -77.45 -11.43
CA ALA A 206 88.05 -78.11 -12.43
C ALA A 206 87.68 -79.50 -11.93
N ARG A 207 86.40 -79.83 -11.82
CA ARG A 207 86.01 -81.07 -11.14
C ARG A 207 86.40 -82.33 -11.89
N TRP A 208 86.46 -82.27 -13.22
CA TRP A 208 86.87 -83.38 -14.09
C TRP A 208 88.40 -83.61 -14.06
N ASP A 209 89.17 -82.66 -13.51
CA ASP A 209 90.60 -82.76 -13.26
C ASP A 209 90.98 -81.96 -11.99
N PRO A 210 90.92 -82.57 -10.79
CA PRO A 210 91.13 -81.87 -9.52
C PRO A 210 92.55 -81.26 -9.36
N ASP A 211 93.47 -81.51 -10.28
CA ASP A 211 94.79 -80.88 -10.32
C ASP A 211 94.84 -79.66 -11.28
N ARG A 212 93.78 -79.41 -12.05
CA ARG A 212 93.66 -78.28 -12.97
C ARG A 212 92.92 -77.11 -12.27
N PRO A 213 93.56 -75.93 -12.11
CA PRO A 213 92.85 -74.74 -11.64
C PRO A 213 91.80 -74.32 -12.67
N LEU A 214 90.65 -73.83 -12.20
CA LEU A 214 89.66 -73.15 -13.04
C LEU A 214 90.28 -71.82 -13.49
N ASP A 215 90.56 -71.70 -14.79
CA ASP A 215 90.99 -70.44 -15.43
C ASP A 215 89.73 -69.69 -15.93
N GLN A 216 88.84 -69.35 -15.02
CA GLN A 216 87.60 -68.63 -15.34
C GLN A 216 87.87 -67.14 -15.55
N TRP A 217 87.11 -66.54 -16.47
CA TRP A 217 87.11 -65.11 -16.71
C TRP A 217 86.20 -64.42 -15.66
N VAL A 218 85.96 -63.11 -15.80
CA VAL A 218 85.66 -62.22 -14.67
C VAL A 218 84.17 -62.23 -14.22
N ILE A 219 83.26 -62.81 -15.02
CA ILE A 219 81.80 -62.63 -14.93
C ILE A 219 81.07 -63.83 -14.30
N TYR A 220 81.60 -65.05 -14.46
CA TYR A 220 81.06 -66.36 -14.06
C TYR A 220 79.68 -66.70 -14.67
N ASP A 221 79.25 -67.94 -14.47
CA ASP A 221 77.94 -68.42 -14.87
C ASP A 221 76.85 -67.95 -13.91
N TYR A 222 75.72 -67.56 -14.47
CA TYR A 222 74.56 -67.18 -13.68
C TYR A 222 73.24 -67.33 -14.42
N ALA A 223 72.18 -67.46 -13.63
CA ALA A 223 70.82 -67.26 -14.07
C ALA A 223 70.26 -65.93 -13.54
N GLN A 224 69.45 -65.28 -14.36
CA GLN A 224 68.68 -64.10 -14.02
C GLN A 224 67.20 -64.45 -14.08
N PHE A 225 66.51 -64.19 -12.97
CA PHE A 225 65.07 -64.19 -12.88
C PHE A 225 64.58 -62.75 -12.88
N TYR A 226 63.56 -62.45 -13.66
CA TYR A 226 62.93 -61.14 -13.63
C TYR A 226 61.45 -61.18 -13.96
N VAL A 227 60.73 -60.21 -13.42
CA VAL A 227 59.34 -59.96 -13.73
C VAL A 227 59.22 -58.57 -14.34
N GLU A 228 58.55 -58.48 -15.47
CA GLU A 228 58.33 -57.27 -16.24
C GLU A 228 56.83 -57.02 -16.42
N ILE A 229 56.44 -55.75 -16.41
CA ILE A 229 55.11 -55.26 -16.79
C ILE A 229 55.26 -54.58 -18.15
N SER A 230 54.41 -54.92 -19.12
CA SER A 230 54.46 -54.34 -20.46
C SER A 230 53.08 -54.08 -21.05
N ASP A 231 53.03 -53.33 -22.14
CA ASP A 231 51.90 -53.33 -23.08
C ASP A 231 51.66 -54.72 -23.72
N LEU A 232 50.56 -54.84 -24.48
CA LEU A 232 50.16 -56.11 -25.11
C LEU A 232 51.14 -56.63 -26.18
N ASP A 233 51.83 -55.71 -26.86
CA ASP A 233 52.82 -56.04 -27.89
C ASP A 233 54.21 -56.33 -27.32
N ILE A 234 54.40 -56.12 -26.01
CA ILE A 234 55.67 -56.33 -25.31
C ILE A 234 56.78 -55.46 -25.92
N ASN A 235 56.49 -54.18 -26.12
CA ASN A 235 57.41 -53.20 -26.66
C ASN A 235 58.45 -52.81 -25.59
N GLU A 236 59.74 -52.82 -25.95
CA GLU A 236 60.83 -52.47 -25.04
C GLU A 236 60.68 -51.07 -24.42
N LEU A 237 60.12 -50.10 -25.15
CA LEU A 237 59.89 -48.74 -24.64
C LEU A 237 58.80 -48.68 -23.57
N ASN A 238 57.89 -49.65 -23.56
CA ASN A 238 56.78 -49.76 -22.61
C ASN A 238 56.94 -50.97 -21.67
N THR A 239 58.15 -51.51 -21.54
CA THR A 239 58.45 -52.65 -20.67
C THR A 239 59.19 -52.17 -19.42
N TYR A 240 58.65 -52.49 -18.25
CA TYR A 240 59.18 -52.08 -16.96
C TYR A 240 59.51 -53.30 -16.10
N ARG A 241 60.78 -53.51 -15.77
CA ARG A 241 61.20 -54.57 -14.84
C ARG A 241 60.81 -54.21 -13.41
N ILE A 242 59.94 -55.00 -12.79
CA ILE A 242 59.42 -54.76 -11.43
C ILE A 242 60.05 -55.67 -10.37
N ALA A 243 60.64 -56.79 -10.79
CA ALA A 243 61.38 -57.68 -9.91
C ALA A 243 62.60 -58.28 -10.62
N PHE A 244 63.68 -58.53 -9.89
CA PHE A 244 64.93 -59.06 -10.43
C PHE A 244 65.71 -59.84 -9.37
N ASN A 245 66.26 -60.99 -9.76
CA ASN A 245 67.27 -61.70 -8.99
C ASN A 245 68.31 -62.28 -9.97
N GLN A 246 69.58 -62.19 -9.62
CA GLN A 246 70.65 -62.86 -10.35
C GLN A 246 71.36 -63.80 -9.38
N THR A 247 71.53 -65.05 -9.79
CA THR A 247 72.27 -66.03 -9.01
C THR A 247 73.75 -65.66 -9.00
N ARG A 248 74.42 -65.88 -7.87
CA ARG A 248 75.85 -65.57 -7.74
C ARG A 248 76.69 -66.74 -7.26
N THR A 249 76.11 -67.74 -6.63
CA THR A 249 76.85 -68.88 -6.05
C THR A 249 76.08 -70.19 -6.25
N LEU A 250 75.17 -70.23 -7.23
CA LEU A 250 74.34 -71.40 -7.51
C LEU A 250 75.16 -72.37 -8.36
N GLY A 251 75.64 -73.45 -7.76
CA GLY A 251 76.60 -74.38 -8.38
C GLY A 251 77.88 -74.57 -7.57
N ASN A 252 78.19 -73.62 -6.67
CA ASN A 252 79.45 -73.55 -5.90
C ASN A 252 79.80 -74.84 -5.14
N ASP A 253 81.05 -75.28 -5.26
CA ASP A 253 81.64 -76.52 -4.72
C ASP A 253 81.49 -76.73 -3.19
N GLY A 254 80.32 -77.23 -2.77
CA GLY A 254 80.08 -77.90 -1.49
C GLY A 254 80.38 -79.41 -1.51
N PRO A 255 80.39 -80.10 -0.35
CA PRO A 255 80.60 -81.56 -0.27
C PRO A 255 79.58 -82.33 -1.14
N PRO A 256 79.91 -83.54 -1.64
CA PRO A 256 79.35 -84.11 -2.87
C PRO A 256 77.85 -84.39 -2.76
N THR A 257 77.06 -83.40 -3.16
CA THR A 257 75.67 -83.54 -3.57
C THR A 257 75.63 -83.40 -5.10
N THR A 258 74.77 -84.18 -5.76
CA THR A 258 74.70 -84.20 -7.23
C THR A 258 74.00 -82.99 -7.81
N ASN A 259 73.20 -82.26 -7.00
CA ASN A 259 72.44 -81.07 -7.42
C ASN A 259 72.58 -79.95 -6.37
N TYR A 260 72.69 -78.70 -6.82
CA TYR A 260 72.63 -77.50 -5.97
C TYR A 260 71.29 -76.79 -6.15
N GLU A 261 70.62 -76.51 -5.04
CA GLU A 261 69.27 -75.95 -5.02
C GLU A 261 69.26 -74.56 -4.37
N MET A 262 68.48 -73.64 -4.93
CA MET A 262 68.07 -72.40 -4.27
C MET A 262 66.56 -72.24 -4.33
N GLU A 263 65.97 -71.67 -3.28
CA GLU A 263 64.57 -71.24 -3.26
C GLU A 263 64.46 -69.95 -2.45
N GLY A 264 63.74 -68.96 -2.98
CA GLY A 264 63.58 -67.68 -2.30
C GLY A 264 62.67 -66.70 -3.02
N ASN A 265 62.35 -65.61 -2.33
CA ASN A 265 61.64 -64.50 -2.94
C ASN A 265 62.58 -63.73 -3.87
N ILE A 266 62.04 -63.24 -4.97
CA ILE A 266 62.73 -62.30 -5.86
C ILE A 266 62.76 -60.89 -5.23
N ASP A 267 63.82 -60.13 -5.44
CA ASP A 267 63.86 -58.73 -5.01
C ASP A 267 62.94 -57.88 -5.90
N ILE A 268 62.16 -57.00 -5.27
CA ILE A 268 61.11 -56.21 -5.95
C ILE A 268 61.44 -54.72 -5.90
N LYS A 269 60.98 -53.98 -6.90
CA LYS A 269 60.95 -52.50 -6.82
C LYS A 269 59.94 -52.04 -5.77
N THR A 270 60.05 -50.78 -5.36
CA THR A 270 59.09 -50.15 -4.45
C THR A 270 57.67 -50.26 -5.00
N ILE A 271 56.66 -50.41 -4.13
CA ILE A 271 55.24 -50.49 -4.53
C ILE A 271 54.83 -49.34 -5.45
N GLN A 272 55.28 -48.10 -5.19
CA GLN A 272 54.98 -46.96 -6.06
C GLN A 272 55.49 -47.17 -7.49
N ALA A 273 56.73 -47.63 -7.66
CA ALA A 273 57.28 -47.93 -8.98
C ALA A 273 56.52 -49.05 -9.72
N ILE A 274 55.90 -50.00 -9.01
CA ILE A 274 55.03 -51.02 -9.60
C ILE A 274 53.73 -50.38 -10.09
N ILE A 275 53.11 -49.52 -9.27
CA ILE A 275 51.91 -48.76 -9.65
C ILE A 275 52.21 -47.87 -10.87
N ASP A 276 53.33 -47.15 -10.87
CA ASP A 276 53.75 -46.28 -11.97
C ASP A 276 53.98 -47.08 -13.26
N ALA A 277 54.62 -48.26 -13.16
CA ALA A 277 54.79 -49.16 -14.30
C ALA A 277 53.45 -49.59 -14.90
N ILE A 278 52.48 -49.96 -14.06
CA ILE A 278 51.14 -50.38 -14.49
C ILE A 278 50.37 -49.21 -15.10
N ASN A 279 50.39 -48.03 -14.46
CA ASN A 279 49.75 -46.83 -15.00
C ASN A 279 50.33 -46.44 -16.37
N ASN A 280 51.65 -46.54 -16.54
CA ASN A 280 52.29 -46.20 -17.82
C ASN A 280 51.88 -47.16 -18.94
N VAL A 281 51.77 -48.46 -18.68
CA VAL A 281 51.34 -49.43 -19.71
C VAL A 281 49.84 -49.33 -20.01
N LEU A 282 49.02 -49.03 -19.01
CA LEU A 282 47.59 -48.77 -19.22
C LEU A 282 47.37 -47.46 -19.99
N ALA A 283 48.20 -46.44 -19.78
CA ALA A 283 48.10 -45.15 -20.49
C ALA A 283 48.40 -45.26 -22.00
N VAL A 284 49.14 -46.27 -22.44
CA VAL A 284 49.42 -46.52 -23.86
C VAL A 284 48.49 -47.54 -24.50
N ASP A 285 47.73 -48.29 -23.69
CA ASP A 285 46.67 -49.18 -24.18
C ASP A 285 45.44 -48.35 -24.61
N PRO A 286 44.95 -48.45 -25.86
CA PRO A 286 43.82 -47.64 -26.33
C PRO A 286 42.54 -47.78 -25.50
N GLY A 287 42.35 -48.93 -24.84
CA GLY A 287 41.22 -49.17 -23.94
C GLY A 287 41.51 -48.91 -22.47
N HIS A 288 42.74 -48.52 -22.12
CA HIS A 288 43.24 -48.34 -20.75
C HIS A 288 42.91 -49.51 -19.82
N ASN A 289 42.79 -50.72 -20.33
CA ASN A 289 42.21 -51.84 -19.60
C ASN A 289 43.03 -53.12 -19.68
N ASN A 290 44.13 -53.13 -20.46
CA ASN A 290 44.99 -54.29 -20.56
C ASN A 290 46.47 -53.98 -20.36
N PHE A 291 47.17 -54.94 -19.77
CA PHE A 291 48.63 -55.00 -19.75
C PHE A 291 49.11 -56.45 -19.73
N THR A 292 50.41 -56.67 -19.86
CA THR A 292 51.04 -57.99 -19.87
C THR A 292 52.01 -58.09 -18.70
N ILE A 293 51.99 -59.21 -17.98
CA ILE A 293 53.08 -59.59 -17.08
C ILE A 293 53.97 -60.60 -17.79
N VAL A 294 55.27 -60.35 -17.80
CA VAL A 294 56.29 -61.23 -18.39
C VAL A 294 57.19 -61.77 -17.29
N LEU A 295 57.30 -63.08 -17.20
CA LEU A 295 58.32 -63.79 -16.43
C LEU A 295 59.48 -64.09 -17.37
N GLY A 296 60.70 -63.74 -16.97
CA GLY A 296 61.89 -64.03 -17.74
C GLY A 296 62.90 -64.80 -16.91
N ILE A 297 63.44 -65.87 -17.51
CA ILE A 297 64.63 -66.55 -17.02
C ILE A 297 65.67 -66.47 -18.14
N SER A 298 66.84 -65.93 -17.82
CA SER A 298 67.98 -65.84 -18.74
C SER A 298 69.20 -66.44 -18.08
N MET A 299 69.90 -67.31 -18.78
CA MET A 299 71.19 -67.84 -18.34
C MET A 299 72.30 -67.08 -19.07
N TYR A 300 73.47 -67.03 -18.45
CA TYR A 300 74.72 -66.60 -19.03
C TYR A 300 75.75 -67.62 -18.62
N CYS A 301 76.38 -68.26 -19.59
CA CYS A 301 77.59 -69.02 -19.35
C CYS A 301 78.77 -68.26 -19.94
N GLU A 302 79.82 -68.01 -19.14
CA GLU A 302 80.95 -67.18 -19.55
C GLU A 302 81.88 -67.91 -20.53
N ASP A 303 81.93 -69.23 -20.41
CA ASP A 303 82.99 -70.04 -20.99
C ASP A 303 82.73 -70.35 -22.47
N ASN A 304 83.81 -70.29 -23.26
CA ASN A 304 83.76 -70.37 -24.73
C ASN A 304 85.02 -71.04 -25.34
N TYR A 305 85.82 -71.72 -24.52
CA TYR A 305 87.11 -72.27 -24.91
C TYR A 305 87.05 -73.79 -24.98
N GLY A 306 87.11 -74.34 -26.20
CA GLY A 306 86.87 -75.77 -26.44
C GLY A 306 87.70 -76.71 -25.56
N GLY A 307 86.99 -77.44 -24.68
CA GLY A 307 87.46 -78.65 -24.03
C GLY A 307 86.59 -79.12 -22.88
N ASN A 308 85.74 -80.14 -23.10
CA ASN A 308 85.06 -80.96 -22.09
C ASN A 308 84.33 -80.23 -20.94
N ASP A 309 83.89 -78.99 -21.13
CA ASP A 309 83.04 -78.31 -20.15
C ASP A 309 81.56 -78.47 -20.49
N ARG A 310 80.72 -78.59 -19.46
CA ARG A 310 79.29 -78.86 -19.59
C ARG A 310 78.46 -78.20 -18.50
N ASP A 311 77.84 -77.07 -18.83
CA ASP A 311 76.93 -76.35 -17.94
C ASP A 311 75.54 -76.95 -17.97
N GLN A 312 75.17 -77.67 -16.90
CA GLN A 312 73.87 -78.30 -16.80
C GLN A 312 72.95 -77.58 -15.80
N TRP A 313 72.01 -76.85 -16.36
CA TRP A 313 70.91 -76.15 -15.70
C TRP A 313 69.68 -77.05 -15.66
N GLU A 314 69.50 -77.78 -14.56
CA GLU A 314 68.49 -78.86 -14.47
C GLU A 314 67.05 -78.32 -14.43
N ASP A 315 66.77 -77.37 -13.54
CA ASP A 315 65.42 -76.85 -13.32
C ASP A 315 65.43 -75.43 -12.75
N LEU A 316 65.15 -74.43 -13.58
CA LEU A 316 65.04 -73.03 -13.18
C LEU A 316 63.59 -72.61 -13.34
N ARG A 317 62.94 -72.19 -12.25
CA ARG A 317 61.50 -71.95 -12.26
C ARG A 317 61.03 -70.77 -11.42
N PHE A 318 59.94 -70.18 -11.87
CA PHE A 318 59.04 -69.40 -11.01
C PHE A 318 58.01 -70.37 -10.40
N LYS A 319 58.10 -70.61 -9.07
CA LYS A 319 57.15 -71.48 -8.35
C LYS A 319 55.82 -70.78 -8.10
N SER A 320 55.87 -69.49 -7.77
CA SER A 320 54.67 -68.71 -7.54
C SER A 320 54.87 -67.23 -7.80
N LEU A 321 53.76 -66.55 -8.09
CA LEU A 321 53.64 -65.11 -8.18
C LEU A 321 52.27 -64.71 -7.66
N ASN A 322 52.20 -63.62 -6.90
CA ASN A 322 50.94 -62.94 -6.57
C ASN A 322 51.14 -61.43 -6.74
N LEU A 323 50.41 -60.84 -7.68
CA LEU A 323 50.22 -59.40 -7.80
C LEU A 323 48.76 -59.09 -7.43
N THR A 324 48.54 -58.28 -6.41
CA THR A 324 47.21 -57.77 -6.06
C THR A 324 47.19 -56.25 -6.19
N LEU A 325 46.22 -55.73 -6.94
CA LEU A 325 45.96 -54.31 -7.15
C LEU A 325 44.62 -53.93 -6.53
N THR A 326 44.57 -52.83 -5.80
CA THR A 326 43.32 -52.21 -5.35
C THR A 326 43.19 -50.85 -6.00
N TYR A 327 42.00 -50.56 -6.52
CA TYR A 327 41.70 -49.34 -7.24
C TYR A 327 40.28 -48.88 -6.95
N GLU A 328 40.08 -47.57 -7.04
CA GLU A 328 38.84 -46.89 -6.69
C GLU A 328 38.40 -45.99 -7.86
N LYS A 329 37.10 -45.80 -8.02
CA LYS A 329 36.56 -44.95 -9.11
C LYS A 329 37.15 -43.55 -9.00
N LYS A 330 37.65 -43.05 -10.11
CA LYS A 330 38.11 -41.68 -10.29
C LYS A 330 36.88 -40.82 -10.52
N ILE A 331 36.69 -39.80 -9.70
CA ILE A 331 35.71 -38.74 -9.93
C ILE A 331 36.46 -37.55 -10.50
N ASP A 332 36.02 -37.07 -11.66
CA ASP A 332 36.64 -35.98 -12.38
C ASP A 332 36.17 -34.61 -11.91
N GLN A 333 37.11 -33.66 -11.87
CA GLN A 333 36.80 -32.25 -11.65
C GLN A 333 35.96 -31.69 -12.82
N ASN A 334 35.16 -30.67 -12.52
CA ASN A 334 34.18 -30.07 -13.44
C ASN A 334 33.04 -31.01 -13.86
N THR A 335 32.87 -32.14 -13.18
CA THR A 335 31.63 -32.91 -13.26
C THR A 335 30.52 -32.14 -12.54
N GLU A 336 29.40 -31.96 -13.23
CA GLU A 336 28.26 -31.17 -12.79
C GLU A 336 26.98 -31.96 -12.91
N ALA A 337 26.17 -31.95 -11.87
CA ALA A 337 24.85 -32.59 -11.86
C ALA A 337 23.81 -31.60 -11.38
N SER A 338 22.74 -31.37 -12.15
CA SER A 338 21.73 -30.36 -11.83
C SER A 338 20.31 -30.91 -11.84
N TRP A 339 19.49 -30.45 -10.90
CA TRP A 339 18.03 -30.51 -10.98
C TRP A 339 17.50 -29.15 -11.39
N ASN A 340 16.65 -29.14 -12.42
CA ASN A 340 16.21 -27.94 -13.10
C ASN A 340 14.68 -27.88 -13.15
N GLN A 341 14.15 -26.65 -13.14
CA GLN A 341 12.76 -26.37 -13.43
C GLN A 341 12.66 -25.09 -14.25
N GLU A 342 11.76 -25.06 -15.23
CA GLU A 342 11.44 -23.86 -15.99
C GLU A 342 10.02 -23.42 -15.61
N GLY A 343 9.93 -22.29 -14.90
CA GLY A 343 8.65 -21.70 -14.52
C GLY A 343 8.12 -20.70 -15.56
N ASN A 344 6.99 -20.09 -15.23
CA ASN A 344 6.32 -19.12 -16.10
C ASN A 344 7.08 -17.78 -16.20
N THR A 345 6.64 -16.93 -17.13
CA THR A 345 7.13 -15.56 -17.29
C THR A 345 6.43 -14.58 -16.34
N ILE A 346 7.15 -13.55 -15.90
CA ILE A 346 6.55 -12.30 -15.38
C ILE A 346 6.68 -11.26 -16.48
N SER A 347 5.55 -10.89 -17.09
CA SER A 347 5.53 -10.01 -18.27
C SER A 347 4.78 -8.71 -17.97
N GLY A 348 5.30 -7.58 -18.44
CA GLY A 348 4.64 -6.29 -18.28
C GLY A 348 5.61 -5.13 -18.01
N SER A 349 5.44 -4.04 -18.77
CA SER A 349 6.16 -2.79 -18.52
C SER A 349 5.73 -2.13 -17.21
N ASN A 350 4.54 -2.46 -16.72
CA ASN A 350 3.95 -1.98 -15.49
C ASN A 350 4.30 -2.82 -14.24
N ILE A 351 5.15 -3.84 -14.39
CA ILE A 351 5.56 -4.71 -13.29
C ILE A 351 6.98 -4.40 -12.82
N ASP A 352 7.15 -4.26 -11.51
CA ASP A 352 8.44 -4.14 -10.84
C ASP A 352 8.68 -5.33 -9.90
N ILE A 353 9.80 -6.03 -10.08
CA ILE A 353 10.22 -7.09 -9.15
C ILE A 353 10.75 -6.42 -7.87
N ILE A 354 10.19 -6.76 -6.72
CA ILE A 354 10.51 -6.15 -5.43
C ILE A 354 11.46 -7.03 -4.63
N ASN A 355 11.20 -8.34 -4.61
CA ASN A 355 12.00 -9.32 -3.89
C ASN A 355 11.86 -10.69 -4.54
N ALA A 356 12.90 -11.52 -4.49
CA ALA A 356 12.81 -12.94 -4.78
C ALA A 356 13.73 -13.73 -3.86
N THR A 357 13.18 -14.76 -3.22
CA THR A 357 13.90 -15.58 -2.25
C THR A 357 13.82 -17.04 -2.64
N LEU A 358 14.99 -17.67 -2.84
CA LEU A 358 15.11 -19.10 -3.08
C LEU A 358 15.46 -19.81 -1.76
N ASN A 359 14.72 -20.87 -1.45
CA ASN A 359 15.04 -21.76 -0.34
C ASN A 359 15.00 -23.21 -0.81
N PHE A 360 15.85 -24.05 -0.25
CA PHE A 360 15.75 -25.51 -0.33
C PHE A 360 16.51 -26.12 0.84
N LYS A 361 16.13 -27.35 1.19
CA LYS A 361 16.84 -28.18 2.14
C LYS A 361 17.76 -29.13 1.40
N TYR A 362 18.87 -29.46 2.03
CA TYR A 362 19.80 -30.45 1.51
C TYR A 362 20.35 -31.35 2.62
N LYS A 363 20.79 -32.55 2.25
CA LYS A 363 21.54 -33.48 3.10
C LYS A 363 22.48 -34.32 2.25
N ILE A 364 23.36 -35.04 2.92
CA ILE A 364 24.18 -36.09 2.32
C ILE A 364 24.08 -37.37 3.12
N ASP A 365 24.06 -38.55 2.51
CA ASP A 365 23.94 -39.81 3.24
C ASP A 365 25.15 -40.12 4.15
N LYS A 366 26.32 -39.55 3.85
CA LYS A 366 27.61 -39.77 4.53
C LYS A 366 28.43 -38.50 4.59
N ASN A 367 29.40 -38.43 5.51
CA ASN A 367 30.34 -37.31 5.57
C ASN A 367 31.10 -37.15 4.24
N TRP A 368 31.14 -35.93 3.70
CA TRP A 368 31.88 -35.61 2.48
C TRP A 368 33.37 -35.95 2.61
N THR A 369 33.99 -36.39 1.52
CA THR A 369 35.41 -36.78 1.52
C THR A 369 36.35 -35.58 1.66
N ILE A 370 37.44 -35.75 2.41
CA ILE A 370 38.49 -34.73 2.52
C ILE A 370 39.30 -34.55 1.24
N SER A 371 39.20 -35.52 0.30
CA SER A 371 39.90 -35.47 -0.99
C SER A 371 39.25 -34.52 -1.99
N SER A 372 38.05 -33.98 -1.69
CA SER A 372 37.34 -33.03 -2.54
C SER A 372 36.78 -31.84 -1.74
N PRO A 373 37.62 -31.07 -1.05
CA PRO A 373 37.17 -30.03 -0.12
C PRO A 373 36.46 -28.86 -0.83
N ASN A 374 36.62 -28.70 -2.15
CA ASN A 374 36.12 -27.55 -2.87
C ASN A 374 34.77 -27.78 -3.55
N SER A 375 34.26 -29.01 -3.60
CA SER A 375 32.97 -29.33 -4.21
C SER A 375 31.82 -28.65 -3.47
N GLU A 376 30.80 -28.21 -4.20
CA GLU A 376 29.75 -27.31 -3.68
C GLU A 376 28.41 -27.42 -4.41
N PHE A 377 27.36 -26.96 -3.73
CA PHE A 377 26.10 -26.59 -4.36
C PHE A 377 26.20 -25.19 -4.97
N ARG A 378 25.73 -25.05 -6.21
CA ARG A 378 25.55 -23.79 -6.94
C ARG A 378 24.11 -23.64 -7.36
N VAL A 379 23.65 -22.39 -7.44
CA VAL A 379 22.30 -22.05 -7.89
C VAL A 379 22.42 -21.19 -9.13
N TYR A 380 21.59 -21.47 -10.13
CA TYR A 380 21.40 -20.61 -11.29
C TYR A 380 19.94 -20.22 -11.40
N ILE A 381 19.70 -18.94 -11.66
CA ILE A 381 18.40 -18.42 -12.05
C ILE A 381 18.55 -17.77 -13.42
N ASN A 382 17.73 -18.15 -14.40
CA ASN A 382 17.83 -17.65 -15.79
C ASN A 382 19.24 -17.80 -16.37
N ASN A 383 19.87 -18.96 -16.12
CA ASN A 383 21.26 -19.28 -16.51
C ASN A 383 22.33 -18.33 -15.93
N ARG A 384 22.01 -17.56 -14.89
CA ARG A 384 22.96 -16.71 -14.17
C ARG A 384 23.24 -17.30 -12.80
N VAL A 385 24.53 -17.47 -12.50
CA VAL A 385 24.98 -18.03 -11.23
C VAL A 385 24.67 -17.08 -10.07
N HIS A 386 24.14 -17.61 -8.98
CA HIS A 386 24.06 -16.91 -7.71
C HIS A 386 25.43 -16.91 -7.03
N THR A 387 25.78 -15.79 -6.39
CA THR A 387 27.14 -15.57 -5.85
C THR A 387 27.46 -16.41 -4.62
N GLU A 388 26.45 -16.77 -3.83
CA GLU A 388 26.64 -17.63 -2.66
C GLU A 388 26.58 -19.11 -3.06
N THR A 389 27.54 -19.89 -2.57
CA THR A 389 27.62 -21.35 -2.75
C THR A 389 27.73 -22.04 -1.40
N VAL A 390 27.45 -23.35 -1.37
CA VAL A 390 27.55 -24.15 -0.14
C VAL A 390 28.44 -25.36 -0.37
N LYS A 391 29.55 -25.43 0.37
CA LYS A 391 30.50 -26.55 0.29
C LYS A 391 29.85 -27.86 0.74
N LEU A 392 30.10 -28.94 0.01
CA LEU A 392 29.60 -30.27 0.37
C LEU A 392 30.23 -30.78 1.67
N SER A 393 31.41 -30.30 2.03
CA SER A 393 32.05 -30.56 3.33
C SER A 393 31.23 -30.09 4.54
N ASN A 394 30.28 -29.17 4.34
CA ASN A 394 29.40 -28.66 5.39
C ASN A 394 28.05 -29.39 5.44
N ALA A 395 27.84 -30.36 4.54
CA ALA A 395 26.60 -31.12 4.48
C ALA A 395 26.49 -32.10 5.67
N ASN A 396 25.32 -32.13 6.29
CA ASN A 396 24.98 -33.06 7.36
C ASN A 396 24.16 -34.24 6.84
N THR A 397 24.06 -35.29 7.65
CA THR A 397 23.25 -36.48 7.34
C THR A 397 21.75 -36.32 7.54
N SER A 398 21.34 -35.19 8.12
CA SER A 398 19.95 -34.74 8.24
C SER A 398 19.72 -33.52 7.35
N PHE A 399 18.49 -33.36 6.86
CA PHE A 399 18.10 -32.17 6.10
C PHE A 399 18.36 -30.89 6.90
N GLN A 400 19.01 -29.94 6.23
CA GLN A 400 19.27 -28.60 6.72
C GLN A 400 18.97 -27.60 5.62
N ASP A 401 18.57 -26.39 6.01
CA ASP A 401 18.31 -25.31 5.05
C ASP A 401 19.61 -24.89 4.38
N ILE A 402 19.56 -24.57 3.08
CA ILE A 402 20.72 -24.06 2.33
C ILE A 402 21.32 -22.82 3.00
N LYS A 403 20.44 -21.95 3.52
CA LYS A 403 20.75 -20.77 4.31
C LYS A 403 19.52 -20.38 5.13
N VAL A 404 19.73 -19.97 6.37
CA VAL A 404 18.65 -19.42 7.21
C VAL A 404 18.08 -18.18 6.52
N GLY A 405 16.80 -18.20 6.18
CA GLY A 405 16.12 -17.13 5.42
C GLY A 405 16.21 -17.23 3.90
N GLY A 406 16.95 -18.20 3.36
CA GLY A 406 17.11 -18.42 1.91
C GLY A 406 18.13 -17.48 1.24
N PHE A 407 18.34 -17.70 -0.05
CA PHE A 407 19.14 -16.82 -0.92
C PHE A 407 18.27 -15.70 -1.51
N ASP A 408 18.76 -14.47 -1.44
CA ASP A 408 18.20 -13.36 -2.18
C ASP A 408 18.64 -13.48 -3.65
N VAL A 409 17.68 -13.76 -4.52
CA VAL A 409 17.89 -13.92 -5.96
C VAL A 409 17.18 -12.83 -6.77
N THR A 410 16.75 -11.74 -6.12
CA THR A 410 15.96 -10.66 -6.72
C THR A 410 16.59 -10.13 -8.01
N SER A 411 17.90 -9.87 -8.01
CA SER A 411 18.61 -9.33 -9.18
C SER A 411 18.77 -10.31 -10.36
N LEU A 412 18.43 -11.58 -10.15
CA LEU A 412 18.51 -12.63 -11.18
C LEU A 412 17.16 -12.89 -11.85
N ILE A 413 16.06 -12.41 -11.27
CA ILE A 413 14.73 -12.47 -11.89
C ILE A 413 14.68 -11.49 -13.06
N LEU A 414 14.43 -12.03 -14.25
CA LEU A 414 14.28 -11.27 -15.47
C LEU A 414 12.82 -11.29 -15.91
N LYS A 415 12.33 -10.14 -16.36
CA LYS A 415 11.00 -10.01 -16.95
C LYS A 415 10.99 -10.49 -18.39
N ASP A 416 9.79 -10.82 -18.86
CA ASP A 416 9.48 -11.15 -20.26
C ASP A 416 10.23 -12.40 -20.79
N ILE A 417 10.76 -13.24 -19.88
CA ILE A 417 11.34 -14.55 -20.17
C ILE A 417 10.88 -15.57 -19.12
N ASN A 418 10.94 -16.87 -19.44
CA ASN A 418 10.63 -17.92 -18.49
C ASN A 418 11.65 -17.90 -17.35
N ILE A 419 11.19 -17.99 -16.11
CA ILE A 419 12.06 -17.99 -14.94
C ILE A 419 12.55 -19.42 -14.71
N SER A 420 13.80 -19.69 -15.08
CA SER A 420 14.42 -21.01 -14.87
C SER A 420 15.23 -21.07 -13.58
N LEU A 421 15.19 -22.21 -12.89
CA LEU A 421 16.01 -22.54 -11.74
C LEU A 421 16.86 -23.78 -12.05
N SER A 422 18.13 -23.76 -11.66
CA SER A 422 19.01 -24.92 -11.61
C SER A 422 19.69 -25.00 -10.25
N ILE A 423 19.50 -26.11 -9.54
CA ILE A 423 20.25 -26.46 -8.33
C ILE A 423 21.30 -27.48 -8.75
N GLN A 424 22.56 -27.06 -8.72
CA GLN A 424 23.71 -27.79 -9.25
C GLN A 424 24.60 -28.31 -8.13
N VAL A 425 25.04 -29.56 -8.22
CA VAL A 425 26.22 -30.09 -7.55
C VAL A 425 27.41 -29.95 -8.49
N TYR A 426 28.44 -29.22 -8.07
CA TYR A 426 29.67 -29.01 -8.81
C TYR A 426 30.83 -29.74 -8.12
N ILE A 427 31.46 -30.67 -8.84
CA ILE A 427 32.68 -31.35 -8.39
C ILE A 427 33.89 -30.51 -8.77
N ALA A 428 34.61 -30.02 -7.76
CA ALA A 428 35.69 -29.06 -7.96
C ALA A 428 37.09 -29.69 -8.01
N ASP A 429 37.25 -30.93 -7.58
CA ASP A 429 38.53 -31.61 -7.43
C ASP A 429 38.45 -33.00 -8.08
N THR A 430 39.54 -33.51 -8.64
CA THR A 430 39.64 -34.92 -9.09
C THR A 430 40.10 -35.79 -7.92
N PHE A 431 39.39 -36.89 -7.63
CA PHE A 431 39.71 -37.75 -6.48
C PHE A 431 39.26 -39.20 -6.66
N ALA A 432 39.84 -40.09 -5.84
CA ALA A 432 39.40 -41.49 -5.73
C ALA A 432 38.22 -41.61 -4.76
N LEU A 433 37.18 -42.33 -5.17
CA LEU A 433 35.97 -42.55 -4.38
C LEU A 433 35.62 -44.03 -4.29
N ASN A 434 35.77 -44.59 -3.09
CA ASN A 434 35.60 -46.02 -2.83
C ASN A 434 34.14 -46.50 -2.68
N GLN A 435 33.19 -45.57 -2.58
CA GLN A 435 31.78 -45.88 -2.36
C GLN A 435 30.89 -44.75 -2.87
N THR A 436 29.69 -45.08 -3.29
CA THR A 436 28.70 -44.09 -3.73
C THR A 436 28.22 -43.17 -2.60
N PHE A 437 28.07 -41.89 -2.94
CA PHE A 437 27.51 -40.85 -2.08
C PHE A 437 26.18 -40.38 -2.65
N MET A 438 25.20 -40.12 -1.79
CA MET A 438 23.90 -39.61 -2.18
C MET A 438 23.67 -38.25 -1.52
N LEU A 439 23.58 -37.21 -2.35
CA LEU A 439 23.10 -35.90 -1.92
C LEU A 439 21.62 -35.79 -2.24
N SER A 440 20.84 -35.23 -1.33
CA SER A 440 19.40 -35.05 -1.54
C SER A 440 19.00 -33.61 -1.32
N ILE A 441 18.06 -33.13 -2.13
CA ILE A 441 17.39 -31.86 -1.96
C ILE A 441 15.88 -32.06 -1.77
N ASP A 442 15.26 -31.17 -0.99
CA ASP A 442 13.84 -31.15 -0.69
C ASP A 442 13.38 -29.70 -0.44
N ASN A 443 12.07 -29.44 -0.50
CA ASN A 443 11.43 -28.16 -0.18
C ASN A 443 12.04 -26.97 -0.96
N ALA A 444 12.26 -27.15 -2.27
CA ALA A 444 12.75 -26.12 -3.15
C ALA A 444 11.64 -25.11 -3.47
N SER A 445 11.73 -23.90 -2.90
CA SER A 445 10.74 -22.83 -3.00
C SER A 445 11.38 -21.56 -3.55
N LEU A 446 10.78 -20.96 -4.57
CA LEU A 446 11.17 -19.67 -5.12
C LEU A 446 10.00 -18.70 -4.96
N LEU A 447 10.02 -17.92 -3.89
CA LEU A 447 9.01 -16.90 -3.64
C LEU A 447 9.40 -15.61 -4.34
N ILE A 448 8.55 -15.13 -5.26
CA ILE A 448 8.76 -13.86 -5.96
C ILE A 448 7.68 -12.87 -5.55
N THR A 449 8.10 -11.71 -5.08
CA THR A 449 7.27 -10.55 -4.79
C THR A 449 7.45 -9.51 -5.89
N TYR A 450 6.35 -9.12 -6.53
CA TYR A 450 6.34 -8.07 -7.55
C TYR A 450 5.18 -7.10 -7.34
N ARG A 451 5.32 -5.92 -7.93
CA ARG A 451 4.33 -4.84 -7.89
C ARG A 451 3.82 -4.54 -9.29
N GLU A 452 2.51 -4.55 -9.47
CA GLU A 452 1.87 -4.16 -10.72
C GLU A 452 1.29 -2.74 -10.61
N SER A 453 1.61 -1.89 -11.59
CA SER A 453 1.08 -0.54 -11.73
C SER A 453 -0.12 -0.54 -12.68
N ILE A 454 -1.29 -0.18 -12.19
CA ILE A 454 -2.53 -0.12 -12.96
C ILE A 454 -2.94 1.34 -13.10
N ILE A 455 -3.08 1.81 -14.34
CA ILE A 455 -3.55 3.17 -14.63
C ILE A 455 -5.07 3.21 -14.40
N GLU A 456 -5.56 4.19 -13.65
CA GLU A 456 -7.00 4.38 -13.44
C GLU A 456 -7.73 4.71 -14.75
N SER A 457 -8.95 4.18 -14.89
CA SER A 457 -9.85 4.54 -15.98
C SER A 457 -10.40 5.95 -15.78
N GLU A 458 -10.44 6.75 -16.83
CA GLU A 458 -11.05 8.09 -16.80
C GLU A 458 -12.54 8.02 -16.45
N THR A 459 -13.01 9.03 -15.72
CA THR A 459 -14.40 9.10 -15.26
C THR A 459 -15.09 10.42 -15.58
N LYS A 460 -16.42 10.43 -15.44
CA LYS A 460 -17.29 11.60 -15.58
C LYS A 460 -18.34 11.58 -14.47
N LEU A 461 -18.84 12.75 -14.09
CA LEU A 461 -19.88 12.88 -13.08
C LEU A 461 -20.95 13.86 -13.57
N ASP A 462 -22.15 13.35 -13.86
CA ASP A 462 -23.30 14.20 -14.16
C ASP A 462 -24.03 14.55 -12.86
N LEU A 463 -24.53 15.77 -12.77
CA LEU A 463 -25.25 16.29 -11.61
C LEU A 463 -26.67 16.66 -11.99
N PHE A 464 -27.62 16.24 -11.16
CA PHE A 464 -29.00 16.68 -11.23
C PHE A 464 -29.43 17.23 -9.87
N LEU A 465 -30.06 18.40 -9.85
CA LEU A 465 -30.65 19.00 -8.66
C LEU A 465 -32.15 19.16 -8.93
N GLU A 466 -33.00 18.60 -8.07
CA GLU A 466 -34.46 18.54 -8.29
C GLU A 466 -34.85 17.90 -9.64
N GLY A 467 -34.09 16.90 -10.09
CA GLY A 467 -34.32 16.21 -11.36
C GLY A 467 -33.92 17.01 -12.61
N LEU A 468 -33.45 18.26 -12.47
CA LEU A 468 -32.93 19.05 -13.56
C LEU A 468 -31.42 18.82 -13.71
N ASN A 469 -30.93 18.62 -14.93
CA ASN A 469 -29.49 18.52 -15.19
C ASN A 469 -28.82 19.86 -14.86
N LYS A 470 -27.87 19.81 -13.92
CA LYS A 470 -27.08 20.94 -13.41
C LYS A 470 -25.58 20.68 -13.49
N THR A 471 -25.15 19.77 -14.38
CA THR A 471 -23.74 19.38 -14.52
C THR A 471 -22.83 20.57 -14.81
N LEU A 472 -23.34 21.59 -15.54
CA LEU A 472 -22.60 22.81 -15.86
C LEU A 472 -22.84 23.92 -14.84
N GLU A 473 -24.10 24.24 -14.51
CA GLU A 473 -24.44 25.36 -13.63
C GLU A 473 -24.12 25.11 -12.15
N LYS A 474 -24.15 23.84 -11.74
CA LYS A 474 -23.83 23.35 -10.39
C LYS A 474 -24.52 24.13 -9.28
N SER A 475 -25.72 24.64 -9.55
CA SER A 475 -26.43 25.50 -8.61
C SER A 475 -27.95 25.42 -8.72
N ILE A 476 -28.62 25.67 -7.60
CA ILE A 476 -30.08 25.76 -7.48
C ILE A 476 -30.46 26.77 -6.38
N GLU A 477 -31.62 27.41 -6.55
CA GLU A 477 -32.25 28.25 -5.52
C GLU A 477 -33.44 27.51 -4.92
N VAL A 478 -33.53 27.46 -3.58
CA VAL A 478 -34.59 26.75 -2.85
C VAL A 478 -34.98 27.56 -1.63
N THR A 479 -36.27 27.67 -1.30
CA THR A 479 -36.72 28.41 -0.11
C THR A 479 -36.47 27.61 1.18
N MET A 480 -36.37 28.31 2.30
CA MET A 480 -36.09 27.69 3.60
C MET A 480 -37.19 26.69 4.00
N ASN A 481 -36.79 25.63 4.72
CA ASN A 481 -37.62 24.49 5.12
C ASN A 481 -38.18 23.62 3.99
N ASN A 482 -37.55 23.60 2.83
CA ASN A 482 -37.84 22.67 1.74
C ASN A 482 -36.75 21.59 1.62
N GLN A 483 -37.08 20.49 0.93
CA GLN A 483 -36.11 19.44 0.60
C GLN A 483 -35.36 19.78 -0.68
N VAL A 484 -34.12 19.30 -0.77
CA VAL A 484 -33.29 19.33 -1.97
C VAL A 484 -32.83 17.91 -2.31
N ASN A 485 -33.29 17.39 -3.43
CA ASN A 485 -32.84 16.13 -4.00
C ASN A 485 -31.62 16.36 -4.90
N ILE A 486 -30.53 15.70 -4.53
CA ILE A 486 -29.25 15.76 -5.22
C ILE A 486 -28.99 14.38 -5.80
N THR A 487 -28.88 14.30 -7.13
CA THR A 487 -28.57 13.07 -7.84
C THR A 487 -27.25 13.22 -8.59
N ALA A 488 -26.39 12.23 -8.51
CA ALA A 488 -25.12 12.16 -9.21
C ALA A 488 -25.03 10.86 -10.02
N ILE A 489 -24.54 10.94 -11.25
CA ILE A 489 -24.32 9.77 -12.12
C ILE A 489 -22.82 9.67 -12.40
N TYR A 490 -22.16 8.74 -11.73
CA TYR A 490 -20.73 8.48 -11.88
C TYR A 490 -20.49 7.46 -12.98
N LYS A 491 -19.73 7.84 -14.01
CA LYS A 491 -19.57 7.08 -15.26
C LYS A 491 -18.11 6.91 -15.63
N ASP A 492 -17.82 5.87 -16.40
CA ASP A 492 -16.51 5.67 -17.02
C ASP A 492 -16.35 6.44 -18.34
N GLN A 493 -15.20 6.29 -18.99
CA GLN A 493 -14.90 6.90 -20.30
C GLN A 493 -15.92 6.53 -21.41
N ALA A 494 -16.53 5.34 -21.33
CA ALA A 494 -17.53 4.84 -22.27
C ALA A 494 -18.95 5.34 -21.93
N ASN A 495 -19.09 6.23 -20.92
CA ASN A 495 -20.35 6.70 -20.36
C ASN A 495 -21.21 5.59 -19.72
N ILE A 496 -20.60 4.50 -19.26
CA ILE A 496 -21.29 3.43 -18.55
C ILE A 496 -21.32 3.78 -17.06
N PHE A 497 -22.46 3.55 -16.41
CA PHE A 497 -22.64 3.77 -14.98
C PHE A 497 -21.69 2.89 -14.15
N ILE A 498 -20.94 3.52 -13.24
CA ILE A 498 -20.04 2.85 -12.32
C ILE A 498 -20.83 2.47 -11.06
N GLN A 499 -21.25 1.21 -10.98
CA GLN A 499 -21.96 0.65 -9.81
C GLN A 499 -21.03 0.46 -8.60
N ASN A 500 -21.59 0.37 -7.38
CA ASN A 500 -20.87 0.13 -6.13
C ASN A 500 -19.69 1.10 -5.88
N ALA A 501 -19.80 2.34 -6.34
CA ALA A 501 -18.85 3.40 -6.05
C ALA A 501 -19.18 4.07 -4.71
N SER A 502 -18.16 4.61 -4.05
CA SER A 502 -18.36 5.47 -2.89
C SER A 502 -18.66 6.88 -3.38
N VAL A 503 -19.93 7.28 -3.34
CA VAL A 503 -20.38 8.63 -3.67
C VAL A 503 -20.90 9.31 -2.42
N GLN A 504 -20.32 10.46 -2.07
CA GLN A 504 -20.54 11.16 -0.81
C GLN A 504 -20.80 12.65 -1.02
N LEU A 505 -21.63 13.23 -0.16
CA LEU A 505 -21.86 14.67 -0.06
C LEU A 505 -21.13 15.21 1.19
N GLY A 506 -20.17 16.10 0.97
CA GLY A 506 -19.49 16.89 2.00
C GLY A 506 -20.07 18.30 2.13
N GLY A 507 -19.76 18.98 3.24
CA GLY A 507 -20.20 20.36 3.51
C GLY A 507 -21.33 20.49 4.53
N LEU A 508 -21.88 19.37 5.04
CA LEU A 508 -22.93 19.33 6.07
C LEU A 508 -22.42 18.78 7.42
N GLY A 509 -21.12 18.97 7.71
CA GLY A 509 -20.41 18.27 8.80
C GLY A 509 -19.74 17.00 8.30
N ALA A 510 -20.01 15.85 8.93
CA ALA A 510 -19.49 14.57 8.46
C ALA A 510 -20.04 14.21 7.05
N PRO A 511 -19.21 13.65 6.14
CA PRO A 511 -19.66 13.25 4.81
C PRO A 511 -20.84 12.28 4.87
N LYS A 512 -21.85 12.50 4.02
CA LYS A 512 -23.03 11.64 3.92
C LYS A 512 -22.99 10.85 2.63
N ASN A 513 -23.16 9.53 2.71
CA ASN A 513 -23.23 8.68 1.53
C ASN A 513 -24.51 8.97 0.73
N LEU A 514 -24.39 9.04 -0.59
CA LEU A 514 -25.53 8.95 -1.49
C LEU A 514 -25.96 7.48 -1.60
N THR A 515 -27.26 7.26 -1.76
CA THR A 515 -27.85 5.92 -1.95
C THR A 515 -27.77 5.54 -3.42
N GLU A 516 -27.18 4.40 -3.72
CA GLU A 516 -27.14 3.85 -5.08
C GLU A 516 -28.51 3.28 -5.48
N ASN A 517 -28.96 3.61 -6.69
CA ASN A 517 -30.12 2.99 -7.32
C ASN A 517 -29.69 2.35 -8.65
N ILE A 518 -29.51 1.03 -8.63
CA ILE A 518 -29.02 0.26 -9.78
C ILE A 518 -30.00 0.34 -10.96
N SER A 519 -31.31 0.30 -10.70
CA SER A 519 -32.33 0.31 -11.76
C SER A 519 -32.43 1.65 -12.49
N LEU A 520 -32.05 2.75 -11.83
CA LEU A 520 -32.04 4.10 -12.40
C LEU A 520 -30.63 4.61 -12.72
N GLU A 521 -29.61 3.76 -12.54
CA GLU A 521 -28.21 4.04 -12.83
C GLU A 521 -27.71 5.36 -12.22
N HIS A 522 -28.05 5.63 -10.95
CA HIS A 522 -27.61 6.85 -10.27
C HIS A 522 -27.36 6.68 -8.77
N TYR A 523 -26.77 7.70 -8.17
CA TYR A 523 -26.66 7.89 -6.73
C TYR A 523 -27.49 9.10 -6.32
N ASN A 524 -28.25 9.04 -5.24
CA ASN A 524 -29.03 10.19 -4.78
C ASN A 524 -29.00 10.42 -3.26
N ILE A 525 -29.30 11.64 -2.85
CA ILE A 525 -29.54 11.99 -1.45
C ILE A 525 -30.52 13.17 -1.39
N THR A 526 -31.45 13.10 -0.45
CA THR A 526 -32.32 14.23 -0.12
C THR A 526 -31.82 14.90 1.15
N ILE A 527 -31.62 16.21 1.10
CA ILE A 527 -31.28 17.03 2.26
C ILE A 527 -32.38 18.05 2.53
N HIS A 528 -32.47 18.58 3.74
CA HIS A 528 -33.42 19.62 4.10
C HIS A 528 -32.71 20.97 4.20
N THR A 529 -33.27 22.05 3.66
CA THR A 529 -32.66 23.40 3.71
C THR A 529 -32.58 23.95 5.14
N SER A 530 -33.33 23.39 6.10
CA SER A 530 -33.13 23.70 7.53
C SER A 530 -31.76 23.31 8.09
N ASN A 531 -31.00 22.46 7.38
CA ASN A 531 -29.61 22.11 7.72
C ASN A 531 -28.59 23.05 7.07
N LEU A 532 -29.06 24.07 6.34
CA LEU A 532 -28.28 25.05 5.60
C LEU A 532 -28.52 26.44 6.17
N GLN A 533 -27.68 27.39 5.80
CA GLN A 533 -27.86 28.80 6.14
C GLN A 533 -28.60 29.54 5.01
N ILE A 534 -29.33 30.61 5.33
CA ILE A 534 -29.85 31.53 4.31
C ILE A 534 -28.69 32.08 3.48
N GLY A 535 -28.86 32.15 2.15
CA GLY A 535 -27.81 32.54 1.21
C GLY A 535 -27.12 31.34 0.55
N ASN A 536 -25.87 31.51 0.10
CA ASN A 536 -25.14 30.49 -0.65
C ASN A 536 -24.55 29.42 0.27
N ASN A 537 -24.83 28.14 -0.01
CA ASN A 537 -24.24 27.00 0.69
C ASN A 537 -23.47 26.14 -0.30
N PHE A 538 -22.17 26.02 -0.11
CA PHE A 538 -21.30 25.25 -0.98
C PHE A 538 -21.11 23.84 -0.43
N LEU A 539 -21.56 22.83 -1.18
CA LEU A 539 -21.42 21.42 -0.85
C LEU A 539 -20.55 20.74 -1.91
N THR A 540 -19.87 19.66 -1.55
CA THR A 540 -19.02 18.92 -2.49
C THR A 540 -19.55 17.51 -2.65
N ILE A 541 -19.75 17.06 -3.88
CA ILE A 541 -19.99 15.65 -4.18
C ILE A 541 -18.65 15.03 -4.54
N PHE A 542 -18.26 13.97 -3.83
CA PHE A 542 -17.05 13.20 -4.08
C PHE A 542 -17.44 11.78 -4.50
N ALA A 543 -16.98 11.32 -5.65
CA ALA A 543 -17.20 9.97 -6.18
C ALA A 543 -15.88 9.26 -6.39
N SER A 544 -15.77 8.02 -5.91
CA SER A 544 -14.55 7.20 -6.04
C SER A 544 -14.86 5.71 -6.12
N LYS A 545 -14.05 4.97 -6.88
CA LYS A 545 -14.07 3.50 -6.92
C LYS A 545 -12.68 3.00 -7.33
N LYS A 546 -12.23 1.87 -6.77
CA LYS A 546 -10.95 1.25 -7.14
C LYS A 546 -10.86 1.05 -8.67
N TYR A 547 -9.73 1.41 -9.26
CA TYR A 547 -9.42 1.41 -10.69
C TYR A 547 -10.10 2.51 -11.54
N TYR A 548 -10.81 3.43 -10.91
CA TYR A 548 -11.46 4.56 -11.57
C TYR A 548 -11.01 5.87 -10.95
N GLU A 549 -10.74 6.87 -11.79
CA GLU A 549 -10.33 8.20 -11.36
C GLU A 549 -11.38 8.83 -10.42
N SER A 550 -10.98 9.28 -9.24
CA SER A 550 -11.90 9.96 -8.32
C SER A 550 -12.29 11.35 -8.83
N ILE A 551 -13.58 11.70 -8.73
CA ILE A 551 -14.10 13.02 -9.13
C ILE A 551 -14.72 13.74 -7.95
N GLU A 552 -14.42 15.02 -7.85
CA GLU A 552 -15.16 15.95 -7.01
C GLU A 552 -15.84 17.05 -7.85
N ILE A 553 -17.04 17.45 -7.42
CA ILE A 553 -17.75 18.62 -7.93
C ILE A 553 -18.27 19.46 -6.77
N LEU A 554 -17.97 20.76 -6.80
CA LEU A 554 -18.54 21.75 -5.90
C LEU A 554 -19.90 22.21 -6.44
N ILE A 555 -20.92 22.22 -5.59
CA ILE A 555 -22.28 22.66 -5.91
C ILE A 555 -22.70 23.79 -4.96
N ASN A 556 -23.56 24.70 -5.42
CA ASN A 556 -24.12 25.79 -4.61
C ASN A 556 -25.63 25.63 -4.46
N ILE A 557 -26.11 25.50 -3.23
CA ILE A 557 -27.53 25.58 -2.90
C ILE A 557 -27.78 26.95 -2.26
N LYS A 558 -28.42 27.84 -3.01
CA LYS A 558 -28.79 29.16 -2.50
C LYS A 558 -30.14 29.07 -1.81
N VAL A 559 -30.14 29.20 -0.49
CA VAL A 559 -31.36 29.15 0.32
C VAL A 559 -31.95 30.54 0.42
N LEU A 560 -33.23 30.67 0.05
CA LEU A 560 -33.99 31.93 0.11
C LEU A 560 -34.88 31.97 1.35
N GLU A 561 -35.15 33.17 1.86
CA GLU A 561 -36.20 33.38 2.87
C GLU A 561 -37.58 33.04 2.29
N ARG A 562 -38.49 32.59 3.15
CA ARG A 562 -39.86 32.29 2.76
C ARG A 562 -40.69 33.55 2.57
N GLU A 563 -41.48 33.62 1.51
CA GLU A 563 -42.36 34.77 1.28
C GLU A 563 -43.46 34.91 2.34
N THR A 564 -43.81 36.14 2.68
CA THR A 564 -44.83 36.46 3.69
C THR A 564 -45.90 37.41 3.18
N ASP A 565 -47.06 37.38 3.85
CA ASP A 565 -48.20 38.27 3.64
C ASP A 565 -48.54 39.00 4.96
N LEU A 566 -48.76 40.31 4.88
CA LEU A 566 -49.09 41.17 6.04
C LEU A 566 -50.39 41.94 5.76
N GLN A 567 -51.40 41.75 6.61
CA GLN A 567 -52.68 42.45 6.50
C GLN A 567 -52.96 43.28 7.75
N LEU A 568 -53.57 44.45 7.57
CA LEU A 568 -53.88 45.41 8.63
C LEU A 568 -55.38 45.54 8.82
N PHE A 569 -55.81 45.52 10.08
CA PHE A 569 -57.19 45.77 10.51
C PHE A 569 -57.19 46.86 11.58
N LEU A 570 -58.05 47.87 11.41
CA LEU A 570 -58.25 48.96 12.38
C LEU A 570 -59.72 48.91 12.84
N ASP A 571 -59.95 48.72 14.14
CA ASP A 571 -61.28 48.47 14.73
C ASP A 571 -62.08 47.41 13.96
N SER A 572 -61.44 46.27 13.69
CA SER A 572 -61.98 45.13 12.93
C SER A 572 -62.24 45.37 11.44
N ASN A 573 -61.98 46.57 10.91
CA ASN A 573 -62.10 46.85 9.48
C ASN A 573 -60.79 46.55 8.77
N ASN A 574 -60.80 45.80 7.67
CA ASN A 574 -59.61 45.57 6.85
C ASN A 574 -59.17 46.90 6.22
N LYS A 575 -57.98 47.36 6.60
CA LYS A 575 -57.35 48.61 6.17
C LYS A 575 -56.00 48.36 5.50
N THR A 576 -55.77 47.15 4.99
CA THR A 576 -54.53 46.79 4.29
C THR A 576 -54.25 47.70 3.09
N LEU A 577 -55.29 48.08 2.33
CA LEU A 577 -55.17 48.99 1.17
C LEU A 577 -55.44 50.45 1.51
N ASP A 578 -56.52 50.74 2.26
CA ASP A 578 -57.00 52.09 2.59
C ASP A 578 -56.17 52.76 3.72
N LYS A 579 -55.46 51.96 4.53
CA LYS A 579 -54.42 52.37 5.49
C LYS A 579 -54.75 53.60 6.35
N SER A 580 -56.05 53.82 6.65
CA SER A 580 -56.47 54.96 7.45
C SER A 580 -57.78 54.74 8.21
N ILE A 581 -57.91 55.39 9.37
CA ILE A 581 -59.13 55.44 10.18
C ILE A 581 -59.26 56.80 10.88
N GLN A 582 -60.49 57.23 11.12
CA GLN A 582 -60.82 58.39 11.97
C GLN A 582 -61.27 57.90 13.34
N MET A 583 -60.79 58.56 14.40
CA MET A 583 -61.11 58.21 15.78
C MET A 583 -61.35 59.46 16.61
N ILE A 584 -62.16 59.36 17.66
CA ILE A 584 -62.42 60.49 18.57
C ILE A 584 -61.34 60.55 19.65
N TYR A 585 -60.92 61.76 20.04
CA TYR A 585 -59.96 61.98 21.13
C TYR A 585 -60.41 61.33 22.46
N GLY A 586 -59.48 60.67 23.15
CA GLY A 586 -59.72 59.97 24.42
C GLY A 586 -60.40 58.61 24.30
N ASN A 587 -60.62 58.09 23.09
CA ASN A 587 -61.13 56.73 22.88
C ASN A 587 -59.96 55.74 22.68
N SER A 588 -60.23 54.46 22.94
CA SER A 588 -59.31 53.37 22.58
C SER A 588 -59.64 52.78 21.21
N GLY A 589 -58.64 52.45 20.42
CA GLY A 589 -58.75 51.71 19.16
C GLY A 589 -58.01 50.40 19.19
N ASN A 590 -58.46 49.43 18.40
CA ASN A 590 -57.77 48.17 18.20
C ASN A 590 -57.02 48.16 16.86
N ILE A 591 -55.72 47.92 16.92
CA ILE A 591 -54.89 47.62 15.76
C ILE A 591 -54.65 46.12 15.76
N THR A 592 -55.11 45.42 14.72
CA THR A 592 -54.86 44.00 14.52
C THR A 592 -54.10 43.79 13.21
N VAL A 593 -53.11 42.91 13.19
CA VAL A 593 -52.42 42.49 11.96
C VAL A 593 -52.31 40.98 11.86
N THR A 594 -52.40 40.43 10.65
CA THR A 594 -52.07 39.02 10.37
C THR A 594 -50.75 38.97 9.61
N TYR A 595 -49.83 38.09 10.05
CA TYR A 595 -48.53 37.88 9.40
C TYR A 595 -48.40 36.40 9.06
N LYS A 596 -48.46 36.08 7.77
CA LYS A 596 -48.65 34.70 7.29
C LYS A 596 -47.59 34.29 6.29
N ASP A 597 -47.26 33.00 6.26
CA ASP A 597 -46.43 32.34 5.25
C ASP A 597 -47.23 32.20 3.96
N LYS A 598 -46.73 32.82 2.89
CA LYS A 598 -47.40 32.92 1.58
C LYS A 598 -47.07 31.74 0.67
N GLU A 599 -46.09 30.90 1.01
CA GLU A 599 -45.71 29.73 0.20
C GLU A 599 -46.59 28.51 0.45
N LEU A 600 -47.54 28.59 1.40
CA LEU A 600 -48.45 27.50 1.76
C LEU A 600 -49.89 27.91 1.45
N GLU A 601 -50.69 26.99 0.94
CA GLU A 601 -52.10 27.22 0.59
C GLU A 601 -53.04 26.38 1.48
N PRO A 602 -53.90 26.99 2.32
CA PRO A 602 -54.02 28.44 2.56
C PRO A 602 -52.83 29.01 3.36
N ASN A 603 -52.56 30.32 3.24
CA ASN A 603 -51.49 31.00 3.98
C ASN A 603 -51.57 30.70 5.49
N ILE A 604 -50.46 30.29 6.10
CA ILE A 604 -50.39 29.85 7.50
C ILE A 604 -49.84 30.96 8.40
N HIS A 605 -50.43 31.15 9.58
CA HIS A 605 -49.94 32.13 10.59
C HIS A 605 -48.50 31.85 11.03
N ILE A 606 -47.65 32.88 10.97
CA ILE A 606 -46.27 32.80 11.44
C ILE A 606 -46.25 33.08 12.94
N THR A 607 -46.09 32.03 13.74
CA THR A 607 -46.12 32.14 15.21
C THR A 607 -44.81 32.68 15.79
N GLY A 608 -44.90 33.52 16.82
CA GLY A 608 -43.75 34.08 17.53
C GLY A 608 -42.87 34.99 16.66
N ALA A 609 -43.47 35.70 15.71
CA ALA A 609 -42.82 36.79 14.98
C ALA A 609 -42.68 38.02 15.87
N VAL A 610 -41.67 38.84 15.59
CA VAL A 610 -41.53 40.16 16.20
C VAL A 610 -42.35 41.12 15.35
N VAL A 611 -43.46 41.61 15.92
CA VAL A 611 -44.37 42.54 15.25
C VAL A 611 -44.46 43.81 16.08
N ASN A 612 -43.93 44.91 15.55
CA ASN A 612 -43.71 46.14 16.31
C ASN A 612 -44.50 47.30 15.70
N LEU A 613 -45.08 48.12 16.56
CA LEU A 613 -45.68 49.40 16.22
C LEU A 613 -44.68 50.53 16.50
N THR A 614 -44.43 51.36 15.50
CA THR A 614 -43.62 52.57 15.61
C THR A 614 -44.43 53.82 15.24
N GLY A 615 -44.00 54.99 15.74
CA GLY A 615 -44.71 56.27 15.55
C GLY A 615 -45.41 56.81 16.80
N LEU A 616 -45.39 56.07 17.92
CA LEU A 616 -45.90 56.45 19.25
C LEU A 616 -44.78 56.79 20.27
N GLY A 617 -43.61 57.23 19.78
CA GLY A 617 -42.41 57.34 20.60
C GLY A 617 -41.53 56.09 20.49
N SER A 618 -41.31 55.38 21.60
CA SER A 618 -40.54 54.13 21.58
C SER A 618 -41.32 53.01 20.86
N PRO A 619 -40.66 52.08 20.15
CA PRO A 619 -41.33 50.95 19.53
C PRO A 619 -42.06 50.08 20.56
N GLU A 620 -43.31 49.73 20.27
CA GLU A 620 -44.14 48.85 21.10
C GLU A 620 -44.36 47.51 20.40
N ASN A 621 -44.29 46.40 21.14
CA ASN A 621 -44.58 45.08 20.56
C ASN A 621 -46.09 44.82 20.56
N LEU A 622 -46.62 44.30 19.45
CA LEU A 622 -47.97 43.76 19.42
C LEU A 622 -48.03 42.45 20.19
N ILE A 623 -49.18 42.19 20.81
CA ILE A 623 -49.47 40.96 21.53
C ILE A 623 -49.93 39.91 20.51
N GLU A 624 -49.26 38.78 20.45
CA GLU A 624 -49.70 37.65 19.63
C GLU A 624 -50.91 36.96 20.25
N VAL A 625 -51.91 36.63 19.42
CA VAL A 625 -53.08 35.81 19.80
C VAL A 625 -53.12 34.57 18.90
N PRO A 626 -52.42 33.48 19.25
CA PRO A 626 -52.23 32.33 18.36
C PRO A 626 -53.53 31.66 17.92
N ILE A 627 -54.53 31.60 18.81
CA ILE A 627 -55.83 30.97 18.54
C ILE A 627 -56.60 31.71 17.42
N LEU A 628 -56.37 33.02 17.29
CA LEU A 628 -57.01 33.87 16.29
C LEU A 628 -56.08 34.21 15.12
N GLU A 629 -54.88 33.63 15.08
CA GLU A 629 -53.91 33.82 13.99
C GLU A 629 -53.57 35.29 13.67
N HIS A 630 -53.41 36.12 14.72
CA HIS A 630 -53.09 37.53 14.55
C HIS A 630 -52.24 38.11 15.69
N TYR A 631 -51.82 39.36 15.51
CA TYR A 631 -51.15 40.21 16.48
C TYR A 631 -52.02 41.45 16.73
N THR A 632 -52.08 41.94 17.96
CA THR A 632 -52.96 43.06 18.36
C THR A 632 -52.28 44.08 19.27
N PHE A 633 -52.71 45.33 19.18
CA PHE A 633 -52.34 46.42 20.09
C PHE A 633 -53.52 47.35 20.30
N ILE A 634 -53.78 47.73 21.55
CA ILE A 634 -54.82 48.71 21.90
C ILE A 634 -54.16 50.07 22.05
N ILE A 635 -54.59 51.02 21.23
CA ILE A 635 -54.06 52.39 21.22
C ILE A 635 -55.04 53.34 21.88
N ASN A 636 -54.55 54.22 22.76
CA ASN A 636 -55.36 55.32 23.29
C ASN A 636 -55.13 56.57 22.43
N THR A 637 -56.19 57.15 21.87
CA THR A 637 -56.08 58.33 21.01
C THR A 637 -55.64 59.59 21.76
N ALA A 638 -55.73 59.59 23.10
CA ALA A 638 -55.13 60.65 23.91
C ALA A 638 -53.60 60.72 23.75
N ASP A 639 -52.93 59.59 23.52
CA ASP A 639 -51.47 59.50 23.34
C ASP A 639 -51.01 60.01 21.96
N LEU A 640 -51.94 60.12 21.01
CA LEU A 640 -51.70 60.59 19.64
C LEU A 640 -51.82 62.11 19.50
N GLY A 641 -52.67 62.75 20.31
CA GLY A 641 -53.10 64.14 20.11
C GLY A 641 -54.05 64.30 18.91
N LEU A 642 -54.58 65.52 18.71
CA LEU A 642 -55.48 65.82 17.58
C LEU A 642 -54.76 65.83 16.22
N GLY A 643 -55.51 65.51 15.17
CA GLY A 643 -55.05 65.56 13.78
C GLY A 643 -54.50 64.22 13.29
N ASN A 644 -53.62 64.26 12.29
CA ASN A 644 -53.13 63.05 11.63
C ASN A 644 -51.85 62.52 12.30
N THR A 645 -51.90 61.29 12.80
CA THR A 645 -50.70 60.54 13.20
C THR A 645 -50.43 59.40 12.23
N PHE A 646 -49.17 59.21 11.85
CA PHE A 646 -48.74 58.11 10.99
C PHE A 646 -47.97 57.08 11.81
N LEU A 647 -48.44 55.84 11.77
CA LEU A 647 -47.88 54.72 12.48
C LEU A 647 -47.38 53.67 11.47
N THR A 648 -46.41 52.87 11.87
CA THR A 648 -45.87 51.79 11.03
C THR A 648 -45.85 50.50 11.83
N ILE A 649 -46.37 49.43 11.23
CA ILE A 649 -46.17 48.06 11.71
C ILE A 649 -45.02 47.46 10.93
N ASP A 650 -44.02 46.93 11.65
CA ASP A 650 -42.95 46.13 11.09
C ASP A 650 -43.05 44.71 11.64
N ALA A 651 -43.15 43.72 10.75
CA ALA A 651 -43.25 42.31 11.09
C ALA A 651 -42.05 41.54 10.54
N GLN A 652 -41.36 40.81 11.40
CA GLN A 652 -40.19 40.02 11.03
C GLN A 652 -40.12 38.70 11.81
N LYS A 653 -39.65 37.66 11.13
CA LYS A 653 -39.28 36.38 11.72
C LYS A 653 -38.06 35.85 10.97
N GLU A 654 -37.11 35.26 11.70
CA GLU A 654 -35.96 34.61 11.08
C GLU A 654 -36.43 33.59 10.01
N ASN A 655 -35.74 33.57 8.86
CA ASN A 655 -36.04 32.75 7.68
C ASN A 655 -37.28 33.15 6.85
N TYR A 656 -37.96 34.24 7.23
CA TYR A 656 -39.11 34.77 6.51
C TYR A 656 -38.83 36.20 6.05
N THR A 657 -39.37 36.58 4.89
CA THR A 657 -39.23 37.96 4.43
C THR A 657 -39.94 38.92 5.38
N SER A 658 -39.26 40.02 5.72
CA SER A 658 -39.83 41.07 6.58
C SER A 658 -40.87 41.89 5.83
N GLN A 659 -41.93 42.31 6.52
CA GLN A 659 -43.01 43.12 5.95
C GLN A 659 -43.22 44.37 6.77
N SER A 660 -43.68 45.44 6.11
CA SER A 660 -43.97 46.70 6.77
C SER A 660 -45.23 47.34 6.18
N ILE A 661 -46.09 47.88 7.05
CA ILE A 661 -47.27 48.64 6.65
C ILE A 661 -47.38 49.93 7.45
N ARG A 662 -47.28 51.06 6.73
CA ARG A 662 -47.51 52.39 7.29
C ARG A 662 -48.97 52.81 7.09
N PHE A 663 -49.60 53.34 8.13
CA PHE A 663 -51.01 53.73 8.14
C PHE A 663 -51.23 55.03 8.92
N LYS A 664 -52.42 55.61 8.81
CA LYS A 664 -52.81 56.91 9.37
C LYS A 664 -53.98 56.77 10.35
N ILE A 665 -53.86 57.35 11.53
CA ILE A 665 -55.00 57.58 12.43
C ILE A 665 -55.23 59.09 12.47
N GLU A 666 -56.44 59.52 12.09
CA GLU A 666 -56.89 60.90 12.24
C GLU A 666 -57.73 61.01 13.51
N VAL A 667 -57.22 61.74 14.50
CA VAL A 667 -57.90 61.97 15.77
C VAL A 667 -58.69 63.28 15.69
N LEU A 668 -60.01 63.15 15.81
CA LEU A 668 -60.96 64.27 15.79
C LEU A 668 -61.25 64.75 17.22
N GLU A 669 -61.67 66.01 17.34
CA GLU A 669 -62.12 66.59 18.60
C GLU A 669 -63.25 65.77 19.22
N ARG A 670 -63.29 65.77 20.55
CA ARG A 670 -64.34 65.13 21.33
C ARG A 670 -65.56 66.05 21.41
N ASN A 671 -66.72 65.54 21.01
CA ASN A 671 -67.95 66.34 21.03
C ASN A 671 -68.31 66.78 22.46
N SER A 672 -68.71 68.03 22.59
CA SER A 672 -69.18 68.63 23.83
C SER A 672 -70.36 69.58 23.59
N TYR A 673 -71.07 69.91 24.67
CA TYR A 673 -72.28 70.72 24.60
C TYR A 673 -72.51 71.52 25.88
N ILE A 674 -73.31 72.59 25.76
CA ILE A 674 -73.87 73.31 26.90
C ILE A 674 -75.28 72.76 27.13
N ASP A 675 -75.50 72.10 28.28
CA ASP A 675 -76.78 71.45 28.59
C ASP A 675 -77.77 72.47 29.17
N LYS A 676 -77.48 72.96 30.38
CA LYS A 676 -78.40 73.80 31.17
C LYS A 676 -77.86 75.20 31.32
N VAL A 677 -78.77 76.17 31.33
CA VAL A 677 -78.49 77.56 31.68
C VAL A 677 -79.48 78.00 32.75
N PHE A 678 -78.97 78.55 33.85
CA PHE A 678 -79.74 79.07 34.97
C PHE A 678 -79.55 80.58 35.06
N LEU A 679 -80.65 81.33 35.03
CA LEU A 679 -80.70 82.78 35.22
C LEU A 679 -81.39 83.05 36.56
N ASN A 680 -80.66 83.65 37.52
CA ASN A 680 -81.09 83.79 38.92
C ASN A 680 -81.63 82.47 39.51
N GLN A 681 -80.82 81.41 39.40
CA GLN A 681 -81.13 80.06 39.90
C GLN A 681 -82.33 79.35 39.22
N THR A 682 -82.95 79.97 38.21
CA THR A 682 -84.04 79.37 37.45
C THR A 682 -83.53 78.92 36.09
N GLU A 683 -83.76 77.65 35.73
CA GLU A 683 -83.39 77.13 34.41
C GLU A 683 -84.19 77.86 33.33
N SER A 684 -83.50 78.71 32.56
CA SER A 684 -84.13 79.56 31.56
C SER A 684 -83.08 80.11 30.59
N PHE A 685 -83.51 80.39 29.36
CA PHE A 685 -82.73 81.13 28.38
C PHE A 685 -83.16 82.60 28.27
N GLY A 686 -84.13 83.03 29.07
CA GLY A 686 -84.70 84.38 29.06
C GLY A 686 -84.98 84.90 30.47
N ILE A 687 -84.67 86.17 30.75
CA ILE A 687 -85.06 86.82 32.01
C ILE A 687 -85.39 88.30 31.81
N GLU A 688 -86.39 88.80 32.54
CA GLU A 688 -86.65 90.23 32.71
C GLU A 688 -86.03 90.70 34.02
N ILE A 689 -85.25 91.77 33.97
CA ILE A 689 -84.56 92.29 35.15
C ILE A 689 -84.57 93.83 35.15
N PRO A 690 -84.85 94.50 36.28
CA PRO A 690 -84.72 95.96 36.35
C PRO A 690 -83.29 96.42 36.05
N TRP A 691 -83.16 97.65 35.55
CA TRP A 691 -81.85 98.29 35.33
C TRP A 691 -81.07 98.42 36.64
N ASN A 692 -79.75 98.16 36.56
CA ASN A 692 -78.80 98.15 37.68
C ASN A 692 -79.11 97.12 38.78
N GLU A 693 -79.44 95.90 38.37
CA GLU A 693 -79.59 94.73 39.24
C GLU A 693 -78.53 93.68 38.90
N THR A 694 -78.15 92.88 39.88
CA THR A 694 -77.22 91.77 39.66
C THR A 694 -77.97 90.54 39.17
N LEU A 695 -77.55 90.00 38.03
CA LEU A 695 -78.00 88.76 37.44
C LEU A 695 -76.96 87.67 37.68
N ASN A 696 -77.35 86.56 38.30
CA ASN A 696 -76.53 85.35 38.33
C ASN A 696 -76.83 84.50 37.09
N ILE A 697 -75.80 84.17 36.32
CA ILE A 697 -75.86 83.27 35.17
C ILE A 697 -75.03 82.05 35.51
N ALA A 698 -75.59 80.84 35.43
CA ALA A 698 -74.84 79.60 35.61
C ALA A 698 -75.12 78.61 34.48
N THR A 699 -74.13 77.79 34.11
CA THR A 699 -74.26 76.84 33.00
C THR A 699 -73.34 75.62 33.15
N THR A 700 -73.70 74.49 32.54
CA THR A 700 -72.87 73.28 32.51
C THR A 700 -72.30 73.05 31.11
N TYR A 701 -71.03 72.68 31.04
CA TYR A 701 -70.35 72.29 29.81
C TYR A 701 -69.97 70.82 29.94
N ASN A 702 -70.58 69.95 29.13
CA ASN A 702 -70.52 68.50 29.30
C ASN A 702 -69.97 67.80 28.05
N ASP A 703 -69.36 66.65 28.29
CA ASP A 703 -68.88 65.71 27.27
C ASP A 703 -70.07 64.95 26.66
N SER A 704 -70.25 65.01 25.35
CA SER A 704 -71.42 64.40 24.69
C SER A 704 -71.42 62.86 24.73
N ALA A 705 -70.28 62.21 24.93
CA ALA A 705 -70.18 60.75 24.95
C ALA A 705 -70.39 60.17 26.36
N THR A 706 -70.03 60.92 27.41
CA THR A 706 -70.06 60.43 28.80
C THR A 706 -71.07 61.17 29.69
N ASP A 707 -71.60 62.31 29.23
CA ASP A 707 -72.45 63.23 30.01
C ASP A 707 -71.78 63.69 31.32
N ILE A 708 -70.45 63.77 31.31
CA ILE A 708 -69.65 64.22 32.45
C ILE A 708 -69.29 65.70 32.26
N PHE A 709 -69.31 66.45 33.36
CA PHE A 709 -68.88 67.85 33.41
C PHE A 709 -67.42 68.00 32.95
N ILE A 710 -67.19 68.90 32.00
CA ILE A 710 -65.87 69.26 31.50
C ILE A 710 -65.34 70.42 32.34
N ASP A 711 -64.39 70.12 33.23
CA ASP A 711 -63.68 71.09 34.06
C ASP A 711 -62.63 71.90 33.28
N ASN A 712 -62.10 72.97 33.87
CA ASN A 712 -61.01 73.80 33.33
C ASN A 712 -61.24 74.31 31.89
N ALA A 713 -62.50 74.49 31.48
CA ALA A 713 -62.85 75.05 30.19
C ALA A 713 -62.89 76.58 30.26
N LEU A 714 -62.57 77.23 29.15
CA LEU A 714 -62.84 78.65 28.98
C LEU A 714 -64.32 78.82 28.65
N VAL A 715 -65.10 79.31 29.62
CA VAL A 715 -66.51 79.64 29.44
C VAL A 715 -66.70 81.15 29.52
N GLN A 716 -67.27 81.74 28.47
CA GLN A 716 -67.37 83.20 28.30
C GLN A 716 -68.80 83.61 27.96
N LEU A 717 -69.20 84.78 28.46
CA LEU A 717 -70.41 85.49 28.06
C LEU A 717 -70.00 86.62 27.11
N THR A 718 -70.56 86.63 25.90
CA THR A 718 -70.26 87.63 24.88
C THR A 718 -71.53 88.29 24.35
N GLY A 719 -71.44 89.57 24.01
CA GLY A 719 -72.52 90.38 23.46
C GLY A 719 -72.00 91.73 22.96
N ILE A 720 -72.89 92.61 22.51
CA ILE A 720 -72.49 93.96 22.09
C ILE A 720 -71.85 94.69 23.28
N GLY A 721 -70.55 94.98 23.19
CA GLY A 721 -69.79 95.65 24.27
C GLY A 721 -69.50 94.79 25.50
N ILE A 722 -69.82 93.49 25.50
CA ILE A 722 -69.70 92.59 26.65
C ILE A 722 -68.76 91.43 26.33
N SER A 723 -67.81 91.18 27.23
CA SER A 723 -66.92 90.01 27.20
C SER A 723 -66.51 89.68 28.62
N GLU A 724 -67.17 88.71 29.24
CA GLU A 724 -66.96 88.33 30.64
C GLU A 724 -66.68 86.82 30.75
N ASN A 725 -65.78 86.43 31.65
CA ASN A 725 -65.45 85.03 31.89
C ASN A 725 -66.28 84.49 33.05
N PHE A 726 -66.81 83.28 32.91
CA PHE A 726 -67.42 82.57 34.03
C PHE A 726 -66.34 82.08 35.00
N THR A 727 -66.71 81.98 36.28
CA THR A 727 -65.92 81.28 37.31
C THR A 727 -66.38 79.83 37.37
N GLU A 728 -65.43 78.89 37.33
CA GLU A 728 -65.72 77.47 37.49
C GLU A 728 -66.04 77.12 38.96
N ASN A 729 -67.19 76.49 39.20
CA ASN A 729 -67.60 75.93 40.49
C ASN A 729 -67.55 74.40 40.41
N ASN A 730 -66.35 73.87 40.15
CA ASN A 730 -66.10 72.45 40.01
C ASN A 730 -66.66 71.65 41.21
N PRO A 731 -67.33 70.50 41.00
CA PRO A 731 -67.64 69.81 39.74
C PRO A 731 -69.03 70.13 39.16
N PHE A 732 -69.65 71.25 39.54
CA PHE A 732 -71.09 71.44 39.37
C PHE A 732 -71.47 72.27 38.15
N ASN A 733 -70.86 73.44 37.95
CA ASN A 733 -71.19 74.36 36.87
C ASN A 733 -70.13 75.46 36.72
N TYR A 734 -70.31 76.31 35.71
CA TYR A 734 -69.67 77.61 35.57
C TYR A 734 -70.69 78.69 35.95
N SER A 735 -70.31 79.72 36.71
CA SER A 735 -71.20 80.83 37.06
C SER A 735 -70.57 82.22 36.91
N LEU A 736 -71.40 83.23 36.66
CA LEU A 736 -71.04 84.63 36.49
C LEU A 736 -72.10 85.51 37.15
N ASN A 737 -71.68 86.49 37.95
CA ASN A 737 -72.54 87.56 38.39
C ASN A 737 -72.34 88.76 37.47
N PHE A 738 -73.40 89.19 36.81
CA PHE A 738 -73.38 90.20 35.77
C PHE A 738 -74.39 91.31 36.10
N ASN A 739 -74.00 92.59 36.05
CA ASN A 739 -74.91 93.68 36.40
C ASN A 739 -75.66 94.18 35.15
N SER A 740 -76.99 94.26 35.21
CA SER A 740 -77.86 94.70 34.10
C SER A 740 -77.62 96.16 33.68
N GLN A 741 -76.90 96.98 34.45
CA GLN A 741 -76.47 98.32 34.04
C GLN A 741 -75.53 98.29 32.83
N ASN A 742 -74.86 97.16 32.58
CA ASN A 742 -73.93 96.98 31.46
C ASN A 742 -74.65 96.62 30.15
N LEU A 743 -75.99 96.57 30.17
CA LEU A 743 -76.85 96.28 29.02
C LEU A 743 -77.70 97.51 28.67
N GLU A 744 -78.18 97.56 27.43
CA GLU A 744 -79.14 98.58 27.00
C GLU A 744 -80.54 98.26 27.57
N LEU A 745 -81.37 99.30 27.75
CA LEU A 745 -82.78 99.10 28.07
C LEU A 745 -83.49 98.32 26.94
N GLY A 746 -84.37 97.39 27.30
CA GLY A 746 -85.01 96.49 26.35
C GLY A 746 -84.29 95.16 26.18
N VAL A 747 -84.45 94.51 25.02
CA VAL A 747 -84.02 93.12 24.76
C VAL A 747 -82.55 93.06 24.36
N ASN A 748 -81.75 92.29 25.09
CA ASN A 748 -80.34 92.04 24.79
C ASN A 748 -80.11 90.55 24.53
N PHE A 749 -79.37 90.21 23.47
CA PHE A 749 -78.96 88.84 23.17
C PHE A 749 -77.49 88.64 23.56
N LEU A 750 -77.23 87.67 24.42
CA LEU A 750 -75.87 87.29 24.81
C LEU A 750 -75.62 85.83 24.47
N THR A 751 -74.37 85.50 24.15
CA THR A 751 -73.93 84.14 23.84
C THR A 751 -73.01 83.64 24.93
N ILE A 752 -73.36 82.52 25.53
CA ILE A 752 -72.47 81.71 26.35
C ILE A 752 -71.69 80.81 25.40
N SER A 753 -70.37 80.87 25.39
CA SER A 753 -69.51 79.95 24.64
C SER A 753 -68.54 79.25 25.58
N ALA A 754 -68.40 77.93 25.41
CA ALA A 754 -67.50 77.09 26.18
C ALA A 754 -66.52 76.37 25.24
N GLN A 755 -65.23 76.45 25.56
CA GLN A 755 -64.16 75.83 24.80
C GLN A 755 -63.12 75.21 25.74
N LYS A 756 -62.73 73.97 25.46
CA LYS A 756 -61.56 73.30 26.06
C LYS A 756 -60.74 72.64 24.96
N GLU A 757 -59.42 72.58 25.13
CA GLU A 757 -58.55 71.84 24.21
C GLU A 757 -59.04 70.39 24.06
N ASN A 758 -58.98 69.85 22.84
CA ASN A 758 -59.47 68.52 22.47
C ASN A 758 -60.98 68.31 22.49
N TYR A 759 -61.77 69.35 22.83
CA TYR A 759 -63.22 69.33 22.76
C TYR A 759 -63.75 70.33 21.73
N THR A 760 -64.90 70.00 21.12
CA THR A 760 -65.57 70.92 20.18
C THR A 760 -66.01 72.21 20.89
N LEU A 761 -66.08 73.33 20.18
CA LEU A 761 -66.72 74.55 20.72
C LEU A 761 -68.21 74.32 20.95
N ALA A 762 -68.72 74.64 22.15
CA ALA A 762 -70.14 74.66 22.45
C ALA A 762 -70.61 76.09 22.69
N SER A 763 -71.83 76.44 22.25
CA SER A 763 -72.39 77.77 22.49
C SER A 763 -73.90 77.75 22.68
N ARG A 764 -74.42 78.71 23.44
CA ARG A 764 -75.84 78.85 23.77
C ARG A 764 -76.21 80.32 23.88
N ILE A 765 -77.26 80.75 23.17
CA ILE A 765 -77.79 82.12 23.26
C ILE A 765 -78.77 82.21 24.43
N ILE A 766 -78.67 83.31 25.18
CA ILE A 766 -79.62 83.78 26.19
C ILE A 766 -80.13 85.19 25.88
N THR A 767 -81.30 85.52 26.42
CA THR A 767 -81.99 86.79 26.23
C THR A 767 -82.20 87.48 27.58
N ILE A 768 -81.76 88.72 27.72
CA ILE A 768 -81.97 89.52 28.94
C ILE A 768 -82.73 90.78 28.56
N THR A 769 -83.93 90.94 29.09
CA THR A 769 -84.75 92.13 28.90
C THR A 769 -84.57 93.06 30.11
N VAL A 770 -83.95 94.22 29.89
CA VAL A 770 -83.70 95.20 30.96
C VAL A 770 -84.87 96.17 31.03
N LEU A 771 -85.53 96.22 32.19
CA LEU A 771 -86.67 97.07 32.46
C LEU A 771 -86.24 98.39 33.12
N GLU A 772 -86.95 99.48 32.83
CA GLU A 772 -86.78 100.74 33.56
C GLU A 772 -87.11 100.57 35.05
N ARG A 773 -86.48 101.38 35.91
CA ARG A 773 -86.83 101.43 37.33
C ARG A 773 -87.96 102.41 37.59
N THR A 774 -88.96 101.99 38.34
CA THR A 774 -90.02 102.88 38.84
C THR A 774 -89.41 103.93 39.76
N THR A 775 -89.59 105.21 39.43
CA THR A 775 -89.18 106.34 40.27
C THR A 775 -90.38 106.98 40.94
N TYR A 776 -90.20 107.55 42.12
CA TYR A 776 -91.18 108.40 42.79
C TYR A 776 -90.50 109.71 43.21
N PHE A 777 -91.29 110.77 43.36
CA PHE A 777 -90.81 112.04 43.89
C PHE A 777 -91.81 112.57 44.91
N ASP A 778 -91.29 113.07 46.03
CA ASP A 778 -92.06 113.71 47.08
C ASP A 778 -91.93 115.22 46.96
N ILE A 779 -93.06 115.93 47.03
CA ILE A 779 -93.12 117.40 47.07
C ILE A 779 -93.40 117.83 48.51
N TYR A 780 -92.56 118.71 49.05
CA TYR A 780 -92.82 119.39 50.33
C TYR A 780 -93.09 120.88 50.08
N ILE A 781 -94.20 121.42 50.61
CA ILE A 781 -94.57 122.85 50.53
C ILE A 781 -94.85 123.38 51.95
N ASN A 782 -94.20 124.49 52.32
CA ASN A 782 -94.31 125.25 53.60
C ASN A 782 -93.69 124.62 54.87
N ASN A 783 -92.50 124.02 54.78
CA ASN A 783 -91.63 123.64 55.93
C ASN A 783 -92.33 122.92 57.11
N SER A 784 -93.00 121.82 56.79
CA SER A 784 -92.94 120.59 57.59
C SER A 784 -92.90 119.40 56.66
#